data_AF-A0A7Y4CLR6-F1
#
_entry.id   AF-A0A7Y4CLR6-F1
#
_cell.length_a   1.000
_cell.length_b   1.000
_cell.length_c   1.000
_cell.angle_alpha   90.00
_cell.angle_beta   90.00
_cell.angle_gamma   90.00
#
_symmetry.space_group_name_H-M   'P 1'
#
loop_
_entity.id
_entity.type
_entity.pdbx_description
1 polymer ?
#
loop_
_entity_poly.entity_id
_entity_poly.type
_entity_poly.pdbx_seq_one_letter_code
_entity_poly.pdbx_strand_id
1 'polypeptide(L)'
;MKKSSLLSNFVVFAIAISLLGCGGGGSGGESVQTGSGGSGGSGGSGGSGGSGGGGNDGDGSGEPDITPIPQTAVQKALSTGNASYVVNSSEFIEASQALVAQYNEDYNQIKQALSQSSEGEPLRNLHWDPTHDTAIILPTYGFNDVILKTNKAMQDGYADQELAIGVAGYTGSKGHYAALASNPFRTKQRFPDSVNEEMNTWLKNLVTWVSGTDEPKKVVLAQLDQSYYFPDDQATRNWLTDNVNASMVTNADNACDGSQLSQCLEANNPDLLILSQKLNAGDSIEDVIEGVRLAFNKNIPVLYLHLDGGMTELGNALFAEMHMTYVGDNYWRKLGLSNWDSTQLINQMPDNIVQQQALLQRLKDDSFTVDLSTCDDKSCPDESNMDEEFYTAANSIRAHLTSLDSKKVDLFATDYYEYEKLLLLLADHYRQYVQYPMGKGVTERVDFLRSYYSDYATYNSRLYNAAQPSLGNFSTKSFDNVPLVTKTIALESKRSFRSAGLYALPGKTIKVTRLDNNDVATSIAFNTLRSGATHEFSGNDGYARPKFLTSVTYPVKPGETISLTSAYGGTLQVHFDTNDIDVELRFENVAQHPVWRSEADNDSFVAQLEEGNFDWAELITPGFEVHSKLEKMKESIGSDDWAQPHDMALATERYVHNFPHALAGFKGPGIDEIAEIHQYGEAKGWEIATIDIVKHMNADQANCGYGCSGNPYDAYWSFHPLGHGDLHELGHGLERGRFRFSGWDGHATTNYYSYYSKSQYYRDTGKVSSCQGLDFKGQYELLQESRNQPDPNAHMAQQNQTSWSWGARIFIQMMMLVQEQGVLDYGWHMLGRLHLIEREFNRLKSSDELWNTKKQTIGFDSYSRDEANQITNDDWLLIALSYVNERDMRNYLDMWGFNFSDKAKQQVATMSLVPMPLTYFASSNQGYCVDEFAKRPISVDGSTAWPIN
;
A
#
# COMPACT_ATOMS: atom_id res chain seq x y z
N MET A 1 -23.92 -39.49 14.48
CA MET A 1 -23.16 -38.71 15.47
C MET A 1 -21.84 -38.29 14.84
N LYS A 2 -21.51 -36.99 14.96
CA LYS A 2 -20.30 -36.29 14.49
C LYS A 2 -20.09 -36.17 12.96
N LYS A 3 -20.60 -35.05 12.43
CA LYS A 3 -20.02 -34.25 11.33
C LYS A 3 -19.38 -33.02 11.97
N SER A 4 -18.19 -32.58 11.52
CA SER A 4 -17.77 -31.17 11.40
C SER A 4 -16.28 -31.07 11.03
N SER A 5 -15.88 -29.90 10.52
CA SER A 5 -14.56 -29.40 10.14
C SER A 5 -14.02 -29.79 8.75
N LEU A 6 -14.25 -28.88 7.80
CA LEU A 6 -13.31 -28.48 6.74
C LEU A 6 -14.02 -27.38 5.94
N LEU A 7 -13.81 -26.11 6.33
CA LEU A 7 -14.05 -24.89 5.55
C LEU A 7 -13.74 -23.68 6.45
N SER A 8 -12.48 -23.24 6.46
CA SER A 8 -12.04 -21.88 6.81
C SER A 8 -10.56 -21.78 6.50
N ASN A 9 -10.24 -21.08 5.42
CA ASN A 9 -8.96 -20.42 5.10
C ASN A 9 -8.93 -20.08 3.61
N PHE A 10 -9.63 -19.01 3.24
CA PHE A 10 -9.37 -18.28 2.00
C PHE A 10 -9.32 -16.79 2.34
N VAL A 11 -8.13 -16.35 2.75
CA VAL A 11 -7.75 -14.93 2.77
C VAL A 11 -7.31 -14.60 1.35
N VAL A 12 -8.13 -13.81 0.64
CA VAL A 12 -7.82 -13.33 -0.71
C VAL A 12 -6.86 -12.14 -0.60
N PHE A 13 -5.59 -12.36 -0.94
CA PHE A 13 -4.63 -11.30 -1.26
C PHE A 13 -4.96 -10.77 -2.66
N ALA A 14 -5.46 -9.54 -2.75
CA ALA A 14 -5.57 -8.81 -4.01
C ALA A 14 -4.30 -7.98 -4.24
N ILE A 15 -3.43 -8.44 -5.14
CA ILE A 15 -2.29 -7.70 -5.68
C ILE A 15 -2.77 -7.03 -6.97
N ALA A 16 -2.85 -5.71 -7.00
CA ALA A 16 -3.13 -4.95 -8.22
C ALA A 16 -1.85 -4.82 -9.06
N ILE A 17 -1.85 -5.42 -10.25
CA ILE A 17 -0.83 -5.25 -11.29
C ILE A 17 -1.46 -4.38 -12.39
N SER A 18 -0.98 -3.15 -12.55
CA SER A 18 -1.31 -2.29 -13.68
C SER A 18 -0.28 -2.49 -14.80
N LEU A 19 -0.75 -2.96 -15.96
CA LEU A 19 0.03 -3.10 -17.19
C LEU A 19 -0.41 -2.10 -18.26
N LEU A 20 0.61 -1.49 -18.84
CA LEU A 20 0.71 -0.54 -19.94
C LEU A 20 -0.11 -0.87 -21.21
N GLY A 21 -0.61 0.18 -21.86
CA GLY A 21 -1.04 0.17 -23.25
C GLY A 21 -0.46 1.37 -24.02
N CYS A 22 0.51 1.10 -24.91
CA CYS A 22 1.13 2.06 -25.82
C CYS A 22 0.31 2.29 -27.11
N GLY A 23 0.41 3.50 -27.66
CA GLY A 23 0.20 3.84 -29.07
C GLY A 23 -0.05 5.34 -29.24
N GLY A 24 0.69 6.16 -29.98
CA GLY A 24 1.69 5.93 -31.02
C GLY A 24 1.25 6.61 -32.34
N GLY A 25 1.77 7.80 -32.61
CA GLY A 25 1.69 8.50 -33.92
C GLY A 25 0.97 9.86 -33.82
N GLY A 26 1.46 10.98 -34.35
CA GLY A 26 2.62 11.27 -35.19
C GLY A 26 2.32 12.51 -36.04
N SER A 27 3.24 13.47 -36.03
CA SER A 27 3.48 14.52 -37.05
C SER A 27 2.41 15.60 -37.29
N GLY A 28 2.76 16.84 -36.93
CA GLY A 28 2.19 18.06 -37.50
C GLY A 28 3.23 19.17 -37.55
N GLY A 29 3.91 19.32 -38.69
CA GLY A 29 4.89 20.37 -38.94
C GLY A 29 4.25 21.70 -39.34
N GLU A 30 4.97 22.77 -38.98
CA GLU A 30 5.15 24.06 -39.66
C GLU A 30 3.97 24.68 -40.43
N SER A 31 3.54 25.89 -40.05
CA SER A 31 4.03 27.14 -40.69
C SER A 31 3.09 28.35 -40.51
N VAL A 32 3.73 29.49 -40.19
CA VAL A 32 3.44 30.88 -40.66
C VAL A 32 2.16 31.56 -40.12
N GLN A 33 2.25 32.44 -39.12
CA GLN A 33 2.76 33.84 -39.13
C GLN A 33 1.88 34.82 -39.94
N THR A 34 1.09 35.63 -39.23
CA THR A 34 0.74 37.07 -39.46
C THR A 34 -0.04 37.50 -38.20
N GLY A 35 0.07 38.67 -37.58
CA GLY A 35 0.78 39.91 -37.85
C GLY A 35 0.08 41.01 -37.04
N SER A 36 0.76 41.53 -36.03
CA SER A 36 0.80 42.94 -35.56
C SER A 36 -0.49 43.79 -35.42
N GLY A 37 -0.62 44.37 -34.22
CA GLY A 37 -1.05 45.76 -33.97
C GLY A 37 -2.22 45.86 -33.00
N GLY A 38 -2.22 46.60 -31.89
CA GLY A 38 -1.30 47.55 -31.29
C GLY A 38 -2.08 48.42 -30.29
N SER A 39 -1.43 48.85 -29.20
CA SER A 39 -1.72 50.04 -28.34
C SER A 39 -3.14 50.21 -27.72
N GLY A 40 -3.35 50.58 -26.46
CA GLY A 40 -2.52 51.11 -25.38
C GLY A 40 -3.42 51.80 -24.31
N GLY A 41 -2.86 52.14 -23.14
CA GLY A 41 -3.44 53.02 -22.10
C GLY A 41 -4.18 52.29 -20.97
N SER A 42 -3.74 52.14 -19.71
CA SER A 42 -3.00 52.91 -18.68
C SER A 42 -3.77 53.99 -17.88
N GLY A 43 -3.67 53.89 -16.54
CA GLY A 43 -3.98 54.90 -15.50
C GLY A 43 -5.26 54.62 -14.69
N GLY A 44 -5.36 54.71 -13.35
CA GLY A 44 -4.51 55.13 -12.22
C GLY A 44 -5.31 54.86 -10.92
N SER A 45 -4.75 54.38 -9.80
CA SER A 45 -4.06 55.08 -8.68
C SER A 45 -4.83 56.17 -7.90
N GLY A 46 -4.92 55.96 -6.56
CA GLY A 46 -5.23 56.94 -5.50
C GLY A 46 -6.36 56.46 -4.57
N GLY A 47 -6.33 56.50 -3.24
CA GLY A 47 -5.39 57.01 -2.23
C GLY A 47 -6.15 57.31 -0.91
N SER A 48 -5.66 56.75 0.21
CA SER A 48 -5.71 57.22 1.63
C SER A 48 -7.00 57.70 2.36
N GLY A 49 -7.28 57.05 3.50
CA GLY A 49 -7.20 57.66 4.86
C GLY A 49 -8.48 58.24 5.53
N GLY A 50 -8.71 57.92 6.82
CA GLY A 50 -9.52 58.76 7.74
C GLY A 50 -10.28 58.04 8.86
N SER A 51 -9.99 58.40 10.12
CA SER A 51 -10.61 57.93 11.37
C SER A 51 -11.93 58.63 11.73
N GLY A 52 -12.80 57.91 12.46
CA GLY A 52 -13.43 58.36 13.72
C GLY A 52 -14.76 59.13 13.70
N GLY A 53 -15.67 58.75 14.60
CA GLY A 53 -16.72 59.62 15.16
C GLY A 53 -18.17 59.14 14.91
N GLY A 54 -18.86 58.75 15.99
CA GLY A 54 -20.23 58.25 15.97
C GLY A 54 -21.33 59.30 15.74
N GLY A 55 -22.54 58.79 15.51
CA GLY A 55 -23.80 59.52 15.44
C GLY A 55 -24.94 58.55 15.14
N ASN A 56 -25.93 58.53 16.03
CA ASN A 56 -27.12 57.70 16.01
C ASN A 56 -28.24 58.34 15.17
N ASP A 57 -29.28 57.56 14.88
CA ASP A 57 -30.58 57.89 14.25
C ASP A 57 -30.58 57.72 12.72
N GLY A 58 -31.40 56.90 12.07
CA GLY A 58 -32.49 56.02 12.47
C GLY A 58 -33.26 55.59 11.20
N ASP A 59 -33.85 54.39 11.29
CA ASP A 59 -34.96 53.86 10.48
C ASP A 59 -34.67 53.22 9.10
N GLY A 60 -34.99 51.92 8.99
CA GLY A 60 -35.00 51.18 7.73
C GLY A 60 -34.81 49.66 7.87
N SER A 61 -35.94 48.93 7.93
CA SER A 61 -36.10 47.46 7.81
C SER A 61 -35.36 46.56 8.81
N GLY A 62 -36.07 46.19 9.88
CA GLY A 62 -35.67 45.08 10.74
C GLY A 62 -35.78 43.75 10.00
N GLU A 63 -34.62 43.18 9.63
CA GLU A 63 -34.48 41.73 9.58
C GLU A 63 -34.62 41.20 11.02
N PRO A 64 -35.33 40.08 11.23
CA PRO A 64 -35.37 39.47 12.54
C PRO A 64 -33.95 39.09 12.93
N ASP A 65 -33.49 39.64 14.06
CA ASP A 65 -32.24 39.29 14.72
C ASP A 65 -32.31 37.79 15.07
N ILE A 66 -31.81 36.94 14.17
CA ILE A 66 -31.71 35.49 14.41
C ILE A 66 -30.56 35.33 15.40
N THR A 67 -30.89 35.40 16.70
CA THR A 67 -29.98 34.93 17.76
C THR A 67 -29.49 33.54 17.37
N PRO A 68 -28.17 33.32 17.15
CA PRO A 68 -27.65 32.01 16.79
C PRO A 68 -28.03 31.00 17.88
N ILE A 69 -28.66 29.89 17.48
CA ILE A 69 -28.96 28.79 18.39
C ILE A 69 -27.62 28.32 19.01
N PRO A 70 -27.47 28.28 20.35
CA PRO A 70 -26.23 27.82 20.96
C PRO A 70 -25.91 26.38 20.54
N GLN A 71 -24.80 26.19 19.84
CA GLN A 71 -24.31 24.85 19.46
C GLN A 71 -23.91 24.05 20.71
N THR A 72 -24.22 22.75 20.70
CA THR A 72 -23.70 21.79 21.69
C THR A 72 -22.18 21.64 21.56
N ALA A 73 -21.54 21.07 22.58
CA ALA A 73 -20.10 20.77 22.55
C ALA A 73 -19.74 19.87 21.36
N VAL A 74 -20.53 18.82 21.11
CA VAL A 74 -20.35 17.91 19.98
C VAL A 74 -20.51 18.64 18.65
N GLN A 75 -21.51 19.49 18.48
CA GLN A 75 -21.70 20.27 17.24
C GLN A 75 -20.52 21.21 16.95
N LYS A 76 -19.93 21.82 17.99
CA LYS A 76 -18.71 22.62 17.85
C LYS A 76 -17.50 21.76 17.46
N ALA A 77 -17.36 20.58 18.06
CA ALA A 77 -16.30 19.64 17.69
C ALA A 77 -16.45 19.15 16.23
N LEU A 78 -17.66 18.82 15.79
CA LEU A 78 -17.98 18.39 14.43
C LEU A 78 -17.70 19.45 13.37
N SER A 79 -17.94 20.73 13.68
CA SER A 79 -17.73 21.84 12.73
C SER A 79 -16.28 22.36 12.69
N THR A 80 -15.48 22.09 13.73
CA THR A 80 -14.11 22.61 13.84
C THR A 80 -13.03 21.54 13.74
N GLY A 81 -13.40 20.27 13.86
CA GLY A 81 -12.47 19.18 14.09
C GLY A 81 -11.85 19.18 15.49
N ASN A 82 -12.28 20.04 16.41
CA ASN A 82 -11.62 20.15 17.70
C ASN A 82 -12.34 19.33 18.79
N ALA A 83 -11.80 18.15 19.10
CA ALA A 83 -12.33 17.27 20.14
C ALA A 83 -12.29 17.87 21.55
N SER A 84 -11.47 18.91 21.80
CA SER A 84 -11.34 19.54 23.13
C SER A 84 -12.60 20.30 23.60
N TYR A 85 -13.55 20.58 22.70
CA TYR A 85 -14.84 21.15 23.10
C TYR A 85 -15.70 20.17 23.92
N VAL A 86 -15.47 18.86 23.79
CA VAL A 86 -16.22 17.80 24.48
C VAL A 86 -15.38 17.26 25.64
N VAL A 87 -15.90 17.42 26.86
CA VAL A 87 -15.21 16.97 28.09
C VAL A 87 -15.46 15.49 28.35
N ASN A 88 -16.67 15.00 28.08
CA ASN A 88 -17.02 13.59 28.26
C ASN A 88 -17.05 12.87 26.91
N SER A 89 -16.10 11.95 26.67
CA SER A 89 -16.03 11.17 25.43
C SER A 89 -17.33 10.42 25.08
N SER A 90 -18.15 10.08 26.09
CA SER A 90 -19.44 9.42 25.89
C SER A 90 -20.40 10.22 25.03
N GLU A 91 -20.28 11.55 24.99
CA GLU A 91 -21.13 12.41 24.16
C GLU A 91 -20.93 12.14 22.65
N PHE A 92 -19.71 11.80 22.21
CA PHE A 92 -19.47 11.39 20.82
C PHE A 92 -20.13 10.05 20.50
N ILE A 93 -20.11 9.12 21.46
CA ILE A 93 -20.70 7.79 21.29
C ILE A 93 -22.22 7.88 21.26
N GLU A 94 -22.82 8.68 22.14
CA GLU A 94 -24.26 8.93 22.17
C GLU A 94 -24.75 9.64 20.89
N ALA A 95 -23.98 10.64 20.42
CA ALA A 95 -24.25 11.27 19.13
C ALA A 95 -24.17 10.27 17.98
N SER A 96 -23.17 9.37 17.99
CA SER A 96 -23.03 8.32 16.97
C SER A 96 -24.21 7.36 16.99
N GLN A 97 -24.66 6.93 18.17
CA GLN A 97 -25.81 6.04 18.32
C GLN A 97 -27.10 6.69 17.84
N ALA A 98 -27.32 7.96 18.19
CA ALA A 98 -28.48 8.73 17.72
C ALA A 98 -28.46 8.90 16.19
N LEU A 99 -27.31 9.22 15.61
CA LEU A 99 -27.13 9.35 14.16
C LEU A 99 -27.39 8.03 13.43
N VAL A 100 -26.84 6.92 13.91
CA VAL A 100 -27.05 5.59 13.34
C VAL A 100 -28.53 5.17 13.41
N ALA A 101 -29.21 5.49 14.51
CA ALA A 101 -30.64 5.25 14.65
C ALA A 101 -31.46 6.06 13.63
N GLN A 102 -31.10 7.34 13.44
CA GLN A 102 -31.73 8.21 12.43
C GLN A 102 -31.52 7.67 11.02
N TYR A 103 -30.28 7.35 10.64
CA TYR A 103 -29.99 6.78 9.32
C TYR A 103 -30.75 5.47 9.07
N ASN A 104 -30.82 4.59 10.07
CA ASN A 104 -31.58 3.35 9.94
C ASN A 104 -33.08 3.64 9.74
N GLU A 105 -33.65 4.61 10.46
CA GLU A 105 -35.05 5.03 10.25
C GLU A 105 -35.25 5.57 8.83
N ASP A 106 -34.40 6.49 8.38
CA ASP A 106 -34.46 7.11 7.06
C ASP A 106 -34.37 6.09 5.93
N TYR A 107 -33.41 5.15 6.00
CA TYR A 107 -33.25 4.10 4.99
C TYR A 107 -34.37 3.06 5.04
N ASN A 108 -34.95 2.80 6.20
CA ASN A 108 -36.13 1.94 6.30
C ASN A 108 -37.36 2.59 5.66
N GLN A 109 -37.52 3.91 5.75
CA GLN A 109 -38.58 4.61 5.03
C GLN A 109 -38.44 4.44 3.51
N ILE A 110 -37.21 4.53 2.98
CA ILE A 110 -36.94 4.23 1.56
C ILE A 110 -37.38 2.81 1.23
N LYS A 111 -36.84 1.81 1.93
CA LYS A 111 -37.10 0.40 1.65
C LYS A 111 -38.59 0.06 1.76
N GLN A 112 -39.30 0.64 2.73
CA GLN A 112 -40.76 0.48 2.87
C GLN A 112 -41.52 1.08 1.69
N ALA A 113 -41.16 2.28 1.24
CA ALA A 113 -41.77 2.92 0.08
C ALA A 113 -41.60 2.08 -1.21
N LEU A 114 -40.46 1.38 -1.34
CA LEU A 114 -40.19 0.54 -2.51
C LEU A 114 -40.89 -0.82 -2.46
N SER A 115 -41.15 -1.37 -1.27
CA SER A 115 -41.49 -2.79 -1.07
C SER A 115 -42.99 -3.12 -1.03
N GLN A 116 -43.87 -2.20 -1.43
CA GLN A 116 -45.33 -2.38 -1.34
C GLN A 116 -46.03 -2.19 -2.68
N SER A 117 -47.12 -2.92 -2.90
CA SER A 117 -48.04 -2.67 -4.02
C SER A 117 -48.90 -1.43 -3.75
N SER A 118 -49.68 -1.00 -4.76
CA SER A 118 -50.68 0.07 -4.59
C SER A 118 -51.77 -0.26 -3.56
N GLU A 119 -51.94 -1.54 -3.22
CA GLU A 119 -52.88 -2.03 -2.20
C GLU A 119 -52.22 -2.21 -0.82
N GLY A 120 -50.92 -1.92 -0.70
CA GLY A 120 -50.14 -2.08 0.54
C GLY A 120 -49.58 -3.48 0.78
N GLU A 121 -49.74 -4.40 -0.18
CA GLU A 121 -49.21 -5.77 -0.06
C GLU A 121 -47.69 -5.81 -0.32
N PRO A 122 -46.91 -6.60 0.43
CA PRO A 122 -45.46 -6.67 0.27
C PRO A 122 -45.06 -7.34 -1.06
N LEU A 123 -44.07 -6.76 -1.75
CA LEU A 123 -43.51 -7.32 -2.98
C LEU A 123 -42.45 -8.39 -2.63
N ARG A 124 -42.80 -9.66 -2.80
CA ARG A 124 -41.99 -10.81 -2.32
C ARG A 124 -41.41 -11.69 -3.43
N ASN A 125 -41.73 -11.38 -4.67
CA ASN A 125 -41.39 -12.21 -5.81
C ASN A 125 -40.70 -11.38 -6.90
N LEU A 126 -39.77 -10.50 -6.55
CA LEU A 126 -39.06 -9.69 -7.54
C LEU A 126 -38.22 -10.59 -8.45
N HIS A 127 -38.31 -10.34 -9.76
CA HIS A 127 -37.45 -10.95 -10.76
C HIS A 127 -36.82 -9.87 -11.62
N TRP A 128 -35.49 -9.89 -11.70
CA TRP A 128 -34.71 -9.04 -12.60
C TRP A 128 -33.48 -9.80 -13.11
N ASP A 129 -33.41 -10.05 -14.42
CA ASP A 129 -32.18 -10.42 -15.11
C ASP A 129 -31.53 -9.15 -15.68
N PRO A 130 -30.52 -8.56 -15.00
CA PRO A 130 -29.86 -7.35 -15.47
C PRO A 130 -28.84 -7.66 -16.58
N THR A 131 -28.68 -8.94 -16.93
CA THR A 131 -27.70 -9.52 -17.85
C THR A 131 -26.27 -9.46 -17.32
N HIS A 132 -25.31 -9.79 -18.18
CA HIS A 132 -23.90 -9.72 -17.86
C HIS A 132 -23.35 -8.29 -17.93
N ASP A 133 -24.04 -7.37 -18.62
CA ASP A 133 -23.70 -5.95 -18.72
C ASP A 133 -24.27 -5.20 -17.51
N THR A 134 -23.73 -5.48 -16.32
CA THR A 134 -24.19 -4.94 -15.03
C THR A 134 -23.02 -4.80 -14.09
N ALA A 135 -22.95 -3.69 -13.37
CA ALA A 135 -21.97 -3.53 -12.31
C ALA A 135 -22.43 -4.20 -11.01
N ILE A 136 -21.47 -4.49 -10.15
CA ILE A 136 -21.70 -4.67 -8.72
C ILE A 136 -21.26 -3.40 -8.02
N ILE A 137 -22.12 -2.87 -7.16
CA ILE A 137 -21.93 -1.58 -6.48
C ILE A 137 -22.06 -1.75 -4.97
N LEU A 138 -21.43 -0.86 -4.20
CA LEU A 138 -21.60 -0.79 -2.74
C LEU A 138 -22.00 0.63 -2.31
N PRO A 139 -22.84 0.74 -1.28
CA PRO A 139 -23.20 2.01 -0.70
C PRO A 139 -22.07 2.58 0.17
N THR A 140 -22.17 3.87 0.48
CA THR A 140 -21.42 4.52 1.55
C THR A 140 -22.38 4.88 2.68
N TYR A 141 -22.18 4.25 3.84
CA TYR A 141 -23.04 4.46 5.01
C TYR A 141 -23.10 5.94 5.40
N GLY A 142 -24.30 6.44 5.73
CA GLY A 142 -24.56 7.85 6.01
C GLY A 142 -24.89 8.69 4.79
N PHE A 143 -24.62 8.20 3.58
CA PHE A 143 -25.07 8.83 2.33
C PHE A 143 -26.21 8.05 1.69
N ASN A 144 -26.03 6.74 1.58
CA ASN A 144 -26.98 5.84 0.92
C ASN A 144 -26.93 4.44 1.55
N ASP A 145 -27.93 3.63 1.20
CA ASP A 145 -28.03 2.23 1.62
C ASP A 145 -28.50 1.33 0.49
N VAL A 146 -28.32 0.03 0.66
CA VAL A 146 -28.75 -0.99 -0.31
C VAL A 146 -30.27 -1.03 -0.37
N ILE A 147 -30.80 -0.94 -1.59
CA ILE A 147 -32.23 -1.14 -1.88
C ILE A 147 -32.50 -2.39 -2.72
N LEU A 148 -31.46 -2.97 -3.34
CA LEU A 148 -31.60 -4.17 -4.18
C LEU A 148 -30.33 -5.02 -4.16
N LYS A 149 -30.50 -6.34 -3.95
CA LYS A 149 -29.41 -7.34 -3.99
C LYS A 149 -29.74 -8.48 -4.93
N THR A 150 -28.72 -9.07 -5.54
CA THR A 150 -28.82 -10.34 -6.26
C THR A 150 -29.05 -11.49 -5.29
N ASN A 151 -29.60 -12.59 -5.78
CA ASN A 151 -29.65 -13.87 -5.03
C ASN A 151 -29.44 -15.10 -5.92
N LYS A 152 -29.31 -14.91 -7.24
CA LYS A 152 -29.33 -16.00 -8.21
C LYS A 152 -28.34 -15.75 -9.33
N ALA A 153 -27.60 -16.78 -9.73
CA ALA A 153 -26.96 -16.81 -11.03
C ALA A 153 -27.99 -17.19 -12.11
N MET A 154 -28.19 -16.31 -13.08
CA MET A 154 -29.20 -16.43 -14.14
C MET A 154 -28.80 -17.42 -15.24
N GLN A 155 -27.58 -17.97 -15.18
CA GLN A 155 -27.07 -18.97 -16.10
C GLN A 155 -26.52 -20.18 -15.36
N ASP A 156 -26.77 -21.37 -15.90
CA ASP A 156 -26.26 -22.63 -15.37
C ASP A 156 -24.72 -22.65 -15.37
N GLY A 157 -24.14 -23.26 -14.32
CA GLY A 157 -22.69 -23.37 -14.15
C GLY A 157 -22.03 -22.24 -13.37
N TYR A 158 -22.80 -21.21 -12.96
CA TYR A 158 -22.34 -20.10 -12.11
C TYR A 158 -22.92 -20.21 -10.69
N ALA A 159 -22.25 -19.60 -9.71
CA ALA A 159 -22.64 -19.67 -8.30
C ALA A 159 -23.53 -18.50 -7.89
N ASP A 160 -24.60 -18.82 -7.16
CA ASP A 160 -25.50 -17.85 -6.52
C ASP A 160 -24.72 -17.00 -5.49
N GLN A 161 -24.95 -15.68 -5.50
CA GLN A 161 -24.29 -14.72 -4.62
C GLN A 161 -25.22 -13.55 -4.28
N GLU A 162 -25.05 -12.99 -3.09
CA GLU A 162 -25.77 -11.80 -2.61
C GLU A 162 -24.89 -10.56 -2.71
N LEU A 163 -25.09 -9.78 -3.77
CA LEU A 163 -24.33 -8.56 -4.03
C LEU A 163 -25.28 -7.41 -4.36
N ALA A 164 -24.92 -6.19 -3.95
CA ALA A 164 -25.75 -5.02 -4.19
C ALA A 164 -25.69 -4.57 -5.66
N ILE A 165 -26.88 -4.30 -6.20
CA ILE A 165 -27.07 -3.78 -7.57
C ILE A 165 -28.04 -2.59 -7.61
N GLY A 166 -28.48 -2.12 -6.43
CA GLY A 166 -29.26 -0.91 -6.28
C GLY A 166 -28.97 -0.24 -4.94
N VAL A 167 -28.74 1.07 -4.97
CA VAL A 167 -28.54 1.91 -3.77
C VAL A 167 -29.41 3.16 -3.85
N ALA A 168 -29.83 3.69 -2.71
CA ALA A 168 -30.56 4.95 -2.63
C ALA A 168 -30.24 5.70 -1.34
N GLY A 169 -30.35 7.02 -1.40
CA GLY A 169 -30.00 7.90 -0.30
C GLY A 169 -30.51 9.31 -0.50
N TYR A 170 -30.02 10.19 0.37
CA TYR A 170 -30.43 11.60 0.39
C TYR A 170 -29.25 12.50 0.05
N THR A 171 -29.52 13.59 -0.66
CA THR A 171 -28.60 14.72 -0.82
C THR A 171 -29.12 15.89 0.02
N GLY A 172 -28.37 16.26 1.06
CA GLY A 172 -28.84 17.22 2.05
C GLY A 172 -30.10 16.71 2.80
N SER A 173 -30.98 17.62 3.21
CA SER A 173 -32.18 17.28 4.01
C SER A 173 -33.42 16.93 3.19
N LYS A 174 -33.38 17.09 1.85
CA LYS A 174 -34.57 16.95 0.99
C LYS A 174 -34.32 16.36 -0.40
N GLY A 175 -33.08 16.32 -0.88
CA GLY A 175 -32.77 15.75 -2.19
C GLY A 175 -32.80 14.22 -2.13
N HIS A 176 -33.44 13.57 -3.10
CA HIS A 176 -33.47 12.12 -3.21
C HIS A 176 -32.57 11.66 -4.36
N TYR A 177 -31.87 10.56 -4.18
CA TYR A 177 -31.20 9.92 -5.30
C TYR A 177 -31.18 8.41 -5.19
N ALA A 178 -31.13 7.75 -6.33
CA ALA A 178 -30.92 6.32 -6.42
C ALA A 178 -30.00 5.98 -7.59
N ALA A 179 -29.37 4.83 -7.50
CA ALA A 179 -28.56 4.27 -8.57
C ALA A 179 -28.88 2.79 -8.74
N LEU A 180 -29.11 2.38 -9.98
CA LEU A 180 -29.21 0.98 -10.36
C LEU A 180 -27.97 0.60 -11.18
N ALA A 181 -27.42 -0.58 -10.90
CA ALA A 181 -26.18 -1.04 -11.50
C ALA A 181 -26.32 -1.54 -12.95
N SER A 182 -27.49 -1.37 -13.53
CA SER A 182 -27.83 -1.60 -14.95
C SER A 182 -29.11 -0.81 -15.26
N ASN A 183 -29.45 -0.68 -16.55
CA ASN A 183 -30.72 -0.07 -16.97
C ASN A 183 -31.83 -1.15 -17.09
N PRO A 184 -32.76 -1.26 -16.12
CA PRO A 184 -33.82 -2.26 -16.17
C PRO A 184 -34.83 -2.02 -17.31
N PHE A 185 -34.96 -0.79 -17.77
CA PHE A 185 -35.86 -0.43 -18.87
C PHE A 185 -35.30 -0.97 -20.20
N ARG A 186 -33.99 -0.87 -20.39
CA ARG A 186 -33.29 -1.52 -21.52
C ARG A 186 -33.50 -3.02 -21.48
N THR A 187 -33.22 -3.68 -20.35
CA THR A 187 -33.30 -5.14 -20.29
C THR A 187 -34.71 -5.61 -20.56
N LYS A 188 -35.74 -4.95 -20.00
CA LYS A 188 -37.15 -5.27 -20.27
C LYS A 188 -37.52 -5.09 -21.74
N GLN A 189 -37.08 -4.01 -22.39
CA GLN A 189 -37.38 -3.78 -23.81
C GLN A 189 -36.73 -4.85 -24.70
N ARG A 190 -35.50 -5.27 -24.39
CA ARG A 190 -34.77 -6.28 -25.17
C ARG A 190 -35.24 -7.71 -24.88
N PHE A 191 -35.55 -7.98 -23.62
CA PHE A 191 -35.90 -9.28 -23.08
C PHE A 191 -37.14 -9.10 -22.17
N PRO A 192 -38.36 -9.27 -22.69
CA PRO A 192 -39.60 -9.01 -21.95
C PRO A 192 -39.70 -9.75 -20.62
N ASP A 193 -39.13 -10.96 -20.53
CA ASP A 193 -39.14 -11.78 -19.32
C ASP A 193 -38.08 -11.37 -18.29
N SER A 194 -37.18 -10.43 -18.61
CA SER A 194 -36.12 -10.00 -17.69
C SER A 194 -36.63 -9.24 -16.47
N VAL A 195 -37.86 -8.71 -16.49
CA VAL A 195 -38.49 -7.97 -15.39
C VAL A 195 -39.93 -8.46 -15.27
N ASN A 196 -40.33 -8.97 -14.11
CA ASN A 196 -41.71 -9.37 -13.87
C ASN A 196 -42.60 -8.22 -13.35
N GLU A 197 -43.89 -8.48 -13.14
CA GLU A 197 -44.86 -7.45 -12.72
C GLU A 197 -44.58 -6.84 -11.34
N GLU A 198 -44.15 -7.65 -10.37
CA GLU A 198 -43.76 -7.12 -9.05
C GLU A 198 -42.51 -6.24 -9.16
N MET A 199 -41.53 -6.64 -9.97
CA MET A 199 -40.36 -5.79 -10.24
C MET A 199 -40.74 -4.52 -11.01
N ASN A 200 -41.72 -4.58 -11.91
CA ASN A 200 -42.25 -3.39 -12.58
C ASN A 200 -42.93 -2.42 -11.58
N THR A 201 -43.66 -2.97 -10.60
CA THR A 201 -44.24 -2.20 -9.50
C THR A 201 -43.16 -1.57 -8.63
N TRP A 202 -42.12 -2.35 -8.28
CA TRP A 202 -40.98 -1.84 -7.52
C TRP A 202 -40.23 -0.72 -8.26
N LEU A 203 -40.02 -0.83 -9.57
CA LEU A 203 -39.42 0.22 -10.40
C LEU A 203 -40.28 1.49 -10.44
N LYS A 204 -41.61 1.34 -10.47
CA LYS A 204 -42.52 2.48 -10.37
C LYS A 204 -42.40 3.16 -9.02
N ASN A 205 -42.41 2.39 -7.94
CA ASN A 205 -42.19 2.92 -6.59
C ASN A 205 -40.84 3.64 -6.47
N LEU A 206 -39.79 3.13 -7.12
CA LEU A 206 -38.48 3.79 -7.16
C LEU A 206 -38.57 5.15 -7.85
N VAL A 207 -39.17 5.24 -9.03
CA VAL A 207 -39.30 6.53 -9.75
C VAL A 207 -40.16 7.52 -8.95
N THR A 208 -41.26 7.06 -8.35
CA THR A 208 -42.11 7.86 -7.46
C THR A 208 -41.32 8.38 -6.26
N TRP A 209 -40.61 7.51 -5.55
CA TRP A 209 -39.84 7.88 -4.37
C TRP A 209 -38.72 8.86 -4.74
N VAL A 210 -37.91 8.56 -5.76
CA VAL A 210 -36.81 9.44 -6.19
C VAL A 210 -37.38 10.80 -6.59
N SER A 211 -38.37 10.87 -7.48
CA SER A 211 -38.93 12.17 -7.92
C SER A 211 -39.68 12.94 -6.82
N GLY A 212 -40.01 12.29 -5.70
CA GLY A 212 -40.78 12.88 -4.61
C GLY A 212 -42.25 13.16 -4.97
N THR A 213 -42.74 12.60 -6.08
CA THR A 213 -44.11 12.78 -6.57
C THR A 213 -44.59 11.56 -7.36
N ASP A 214 -45.89 11.25 -7.28
CA ASP A 214 -46.50 10.14 -8.03
C ASP A 214 -46.62 10.40 -9.54
N GLU A 215 -46.56 11.67 -9.96
CA GLU A 215 -46.78 12.11 -11.35
C GLU A 215 -45.73 13.16 -11.78
N PRO A 216 -44.45 12.81 -11.92
CA PRO A 216 -43.43 13.74 -12.40
C PRO A 216 -43.83 14.29 -13.78
N LYS A 217 -43.76 15.61 -13.94
CA LYS A 217 -44.21 16.34 -15.14
C LYS A 217 -43.07 16.72 -16.05
N LYS A 218 -41.86 16.94 -15.50
CA LYS A 218 -40.67 17.30 -16.25
C LYS A 218 -39.51 16.39 -15.85
N VAL A 219 -39.01 15.62 -16.80
CA VAL A 219 -37.87 14.73 -16.58
C VAL A 219 -36.76 15.11 -17.56
N VAL A 220 -35.55 15.33 -17.05
CA VAL A 220 -34.35 15.53 -17.87
C VAL A 220 -33.62 14.20 -17.96
N LEU A 221 -33.25 13.80 -19.18
CA LEU A 221 -32.42 12.63 -19.47
C LEU A 221 -31.10 13.12 -20.06
N ALA A 222 -29.98 12.65 -19.53
CA ALA A 222 -28.65 13.01 -19.99
C ALA A 222 -27.68 11.83 -19.94
N GLN A 223 -26.68 11.81 -20.80
CA GLN A 223 -25.61 10.80 -20.81
C GLN A 223 -26.14 9.36 -20.88
N LEU A 224 -27.24 9.13 -21.60
CA LEU A 224 -27.80 7.80 -21.88
C LEU A 224 -27.37 7.36 -23.27
N ASP A 225 -26.95 6.10 -23.42
CA ASP A 225 -26.59 5.59 -24.74
C ASP A 225 -27.84 5.30 -25.58
N GLN A 226 -27.67 5.37 -26.90
CA GLN A 226 -28.70 5.02 -27.89
C GLN A 226 -28.11 4.14 -29.00
N SER A 227 -27.14 3.30 -28.63
CA SER A 227 -26.49 2.36 -29.54
C SER A 227 -27.35 1.12 -29.81
N TYR A 228 -26.88 0.25 -30.72
CA TYR A 228 -27.56 -1.02 -30.96
C TYR A 228 -27.72 -1.78 -29.65
N TYR A 229 -26.63 -2.06 -28.91
CA TYR A 229 -26.68 -2.88 -27.69
C TYR A 229 -27.33 -2.16 -26.50
N PHE A 230 -27.14 -0.85 -26.37
CA PHE A 230 -27.64 -0.05 -25.26
C PHE A 230 -28.59 1.06 -25.75
N PRO A 231 -29.84 0.72 -26.11
CA PRO A 231 -30.87 1.71 -26.46
C PRO A 231 -31.49 2.35 -25.20
N ASP A 232 -30.65 2.81 -24.28
CA ASP A 232 -31.03 3.21 -22.92
C ASP A 232 -31.93 4.46 -22.91
N ASP A 233 -31.64 5.46 -23.75
CA ASP A 233 -32.44 6.68 -23.84
C ASP A 233 -33.90 6.38 -24.22
N GLN A 234 -34.11 5.71 -25.37
CA GLN A 234 -35.45 5.38 -25.85
C GLN A 234 -36.17 4.39 -24.93
N ALA A 235 -35.46 3.40 -24.37
CA ALA A 235 -36.06 2.43 -23.45
C ALA A 235 -36.60 3.09 -22.19
N THR A 236 -35.80 3.99 -21.61
CA THR A 236 -36.16 4.75 -20.41
C THR A 236 -37.36 5.65 -20.69
N ARG A 237 -37.35 6.39 -21.81
CA ARG A 237 -38.48 7.27 -22.21
C ARG A 237 -39.78 6.50 -22.39
N ASN A 238 -39.74 5.38 -23.11
CA ASN A 238 -40.92 4.55 -23.37
C ASN A 238 -41.49 4.03 -22.05
N TRP A 239 -40.65 3.46 -21.20
CA TRP A 239 -41.11 2.89 -19.94
C TRP A 239 -41.74 3.95 -19.03
N LEU A 240 -41.14 5.13 -18.89
CA LEU A 240 -41.70 6.23 -18.10
C LEU A 240 -43.04 6.72 -18.67
N THR A 241 -43.17 6.82 -19.99
CA THR A 241 -44.41 7.25 -20.66
C THR A 241 -45.54 6.26 -20.40
N ASP A 242 -45.23 4.96 -20.48
CA ASP A 242 -46.21 3.89 -20.36
C ASP A 242 -46.61 3.58 -18.90
N ASN A 243 -45.71 3.79 -17.93
CA ASN A 243 -45.89 3.31 -16.55
C ASN A 243 -46.02 4.43 -15.50
N VAL A 244 -45.51 5.63 -15.80
CA VAL A 244 -45.41 6.75 -14.84
C VAL A 244 -46.35 7.89 -15.24
N ASN A 245 -46.06 8.62 -16.32
CA ASN A 245 -46.88 9.75 -16.75
C ASN A 245 -46.80 9.97 -18.26
N ALA A 246 -47.86 9.63 -18.98
CA ALA A 246 -47.93 9.78 -20.44
C ALA A 246 -47.89 11.25 -20.93
N SER A 247 -48.13 12.22 -20.05
CA SER A 247 -48.10 13.66 -20.37
C SER A 247 -46.82 14.36 -19.90
N MET A 248 -45.81 13.61 -19.42
CA MET A 248 -44.55 14.20 -18.99
C MET A 248 -43.81 14.84 -20.18
N VAL A 249 -43.06 15.90 -19.89
CA VAL A 249 -42.17 16.55 -20.85
C VAL A 249 -40.75 16.07 -20.59
N THR A 250 -40.08 15.62 -21.66
CA THR A 250 -38.67 15.24 -21.66
C THR A 250 -37.90 16.04 -22.71
N ASN A 251 -36.60 16.27 -22.51
CA ASN A 251 -35.72 16.88 -23.51
C ASN A 251 -35.52 15.96 -24.71
N ALA A 252 -35.11 16.47 -25.87
CA ALA A 252 -34.70 15.62 -26.98
C ALA A 252 -33.42 14.82 -26.62
N ASP A 253 -33.21 13.70 -27.31
CA ASP A 253 -32.00 12.88 -27.17
C ASP A 253 -30.73 13.72 -27.34
N ASN A 254 -29.73 13.49 -26.48
CA ASN A 254 -28.46 14.23 -26.35
C ASN A 254 -28.59 15.76 -26.11
N ALA A 255 -29.79 16.32 -25.97
CA ALA A 255 -29.97 17.78 -25.87
C ALA A 255 -29.50 18.38 -24.54
N CYS A 256 -29.33 17.55 -23.51
CA CYS A 256 -28.88 17.96 -22.17
C CYS A 256 -27.55 17.30 -21.78
N ASP A 257 -26.78 16.85 -22.77
CA ASP A 257 -25.50 16.18 -22.55
C ASP A 257 -24.34 17.16 -22.39
N GLY A 258 -23.30 16.72 -21.67
CA GLY A 258 -22.07 17.48 -21.45
C GLY A 258 -22.33 18.88 -20.91
N SER A 259 -21.74 19.88 -21.56
CA SER A 259 -21.88 21.31 -21.24
C SER A 259 -23.32 21.84 -21.17
N GLN A 260 -24.31 21.15 -21.76
CA GLN A 260 -25.70 21.59 -21.76
C GLN A 260 -26.49 21.17 -20.51
N LEU A 261 -25.95 20.24 -19.71
CA LEU A 261 -26.68 19.66 -18.57
C LEU A 261 -27.13 20.73 -17.58
N SER A 262 -26.20 21.58 -17.13
CA SER A 262 -26.50 22.66 -16.18
C SER A 262 -27.60 23.58 -16.69
N GLN A 263 -27.51 24.01 -17.95
CA GLN A 263 -28.54 24.88 -18.56
C GLN A 263 -29.90 24.19 -18.61
N CYS A 264 -29.96 22.89 -18.96
CA CYS A 264 -31.20 22.13 -18.95
C CYS A 264 -31.83 22.07 -17.55
N LEU A 265 -31.04 21.86 -16.51
CA LEU A 265 -31.53 21.80 -15.14
C LEU A 265 -32.09 23.15 -14.68
N GLU A 266 -31.42 24.25 -15.01
CA GLU A 266 -31.87 25.60 -14.64
C GLU A 266 -33.12 26.04 -15.41
N ALA A 267 -33.16 25.82 -16.72
CA ALA A 267 -34.25 26.27 -17.56
C ALA A 267 -35.55 25.50 -17.29
N ASN A 268 -35.44 24.22 -16.95
CA ASN A 268 -36.61 23.34 -16.82
C ASN A 268 -37.09 23.18 -15.37
N ASN A 269 -36.19 23.32 -14.38
CA ASN A 269 -36.43 22.94 -12.99
C ASN A 269 -37.15 21.57 -12.90
N PRO A 270 -36.50 20.49 -13.38
CA PRO A 270 -37.13 19.19 -13.54
C PRO A 270 -37.48 18.53 -12.21
N ASP A 271 -38.48 17.66 -12.24
CA ASP A 271 -38.87 16.81 -11.11
C ASP A 271 -37.91 15.62 -10.93
N LEU A 272 -37.17 15.26 -11.98
CA LEU A 272 -36.20 14.17 -11.98
C LEU A 272 -35.13 14.38 -13.06
N LEU A 273 -33.86 14.18 -12.69
CA LEU A 273 -32.75 13.95 -13.62
C LEU A 273 -32.47 12.45 -13.69
N ILE A 274 -32.43 11.88 -14.89
CA ILE A 274 -31.97 10.52 -15.13
C ILE A 274 -30.69 10.57 -15.96
N LEU A 275 -29.65 9.88 -15.51
CA LEU A 275 -28.37 9.86 -16.22
C LEU A 275 -27.61 8.55 -16.14
N SER A 276 -26.62 8.40 -17.03
CA SER A 276 -25.66 7.30 -17.03
C SER A 276 -24.23 7.81 -17.25
N GLN A 277 -23.30 6.89 -17.46
CA GLN A 277 -21.87 7.15 -17.65
C GLN A 277 -21.44 7.26 -19.12
N LYS A 278 -22.37 7.51 -20.04
CA LYS A 278 -22.09 7.63 -21.48
C LYS A 278 -21.68 9.06 -21.81
N LEU A 279 -20.38 9.29 -21.97
CA LEU A 279 -19.83 10.56 -22.45
C LEU A 279 -19.78 10.59 -23.98
N ASN A 280 -20.27 11.67 -24.60
CA ASN A 280 -20.16 11.85 -26.06
C ASN A 280 -18.78 12.39 -26.46
N ALA A 281 -18.42 12.18 -27.73
CA ALA A 281 -17.16 12.69 -28.26
C ALA A 281 -17.14 14.24 -28.23
N GLY A 282 -16.18 14.80 -27.49
CA GLY A 282 -16.01 16.25 -27.33
C GLY A 282 -16.63 16.82 -26.05
N ASP A 283 -17.40 16.04 -25.30
CA ASP A 283 -17.91 16.45 -23.99
C ASP A 283 -16.82 16.38 -22.92
N SER A 284 -16.93 17.26 -21.93
CA SER A 284 -16.07 17.30 -20.74
C SER A 284 -16.71 16.51 -19.60
N ILE A 285 -15.91 15.73 -18.88
CA ILE A 285 -16.35 15.07 -17.63
C ILE A 285 -16.78 16.12 -16.61
N GLU A 286 -16.02 17.21 -16.46
CA GLU A 286 -16.29 18.22 -15.43
C GLU A 286 -17.64 18.90 -15.65
N ASP A 287 -18.04 19.16 -16.90
CA ASP A 287 -19.32 19.79 -17.21
C ASP A 287 -20.51 18.93 -16.72
N VAL A 288 -20.40 17.60 -16.85
CA VAL A 288 -21.42 16.66 -16.37
C VAL A 288 -21.43 16.64 -14.83
N ILE A 289 -20.26 16.63 -14.19
CA ILE A 289 -20.15 16.64 -12.73
C ILE A 289 -20.66 17.96 -12.14
N GLU A 290 -20.38 19.10 -12.78
CA GLU A 290 -20.97 20.39 -12.41
C GLU A 290 -22.50 20.37 -12.49
N GLY A 291 -23.06 19.74 -13.54
CA GLY A 291 -24.50 19.56 -13.67
C GLY A 291 -25.10 18.69 -12.57
N VAL A 292 -24.44 17.59 -12.18
CA VAL A 292 -24.88 16.73 -11.07
C VAL A 292 -24.78 17.46 -9.72
N ARG A 293 -23.70 18.19 -9.47
CA ARG A 293 -23.55 19.06 -8.30
C ARG A 293 -24.65 20.11 -8.24
N LEU A 294 -24.98 20.73 -9.39
CA LEU A 294 -26.08 21.68 -9.49
C LEU A 294 -27.41 21.04 -9.14
N ALA A 295 -27.67 19.81 -9.62
CA ALA A 295 -28.86 19.06 -9.27
C ALA A 295 -28.95 18.84 -7.76
N PHE A 296 -27.89 18.34 -7.13
CA PHE A 296 -27.84 18.13 -5.68
C PHE A 296 -27.99 19.43 -4.89
N ASN A 297 -27.31 20.51 -5.28
CA ASN A 297 -27.41 21.82 -4.64
C ASN A 297 -28.83 22.40 -4.71
N LYS A 298 -29.58 22.10 -5.78
CA LYS A 298 -30.97 22.53 -5.96
C LYS A 298 -31.99 21.52 -5.43
N ASN A 299 -31.56 20.42 -4.81
CA ASN A 299 -32.40 19.29 -4.41
C ASN A 299 -33.23 18.72 -5.58
N ILE A 300 -32.71 18.78 -6.81
CA ILE A 300 -33.31 18.10 -7.96
C ILE A 300 -33.00 16.61 -7.80
N PRO A 301 -34.02 15.73 -7.79
CA PRO A 301 -33.78 14.31 -7.64
C PRO A 301 -33.00 13.68 -8.78
N VAL A 302 -32.18 12.67 -8.48
CA VAL A 302 -31.29 12.03 -9.45
C VAL A 302 -31.48 10.51 -9.45
N LEU A 303 -31.76 9.93 -10.61
CA LEU A 303 -31.72 8.49 -10.85
C LEU A 303 -30.58 8.14 -11.80
N TYR A 304 -29.56 7.48 -11.27
CA TYR A 304 -28.46 6.97 -12.07
C TYR A 304 -28.76 5.54 -12.56
N LEU A 305 -28.61 5.30 -13.85
CA LEU A 305 -28.77 3.98 -14.47
C LEU A 305 -27.45 3.60 -15.11
N HIS A 306 -26.73 2.64 -14.55
CA HIS A 306 -25.42 2.27 -15.06
C HIS A 306 -25.50 1.67 -16.48
N LEU A 307 -24.53 1.99 -17.33
CA LEU A 307 -24.56 1.67 -18.76
C LEU A 307 -24.32 0.18 -19.03
N ASP A 308 -23.16 -0.35 -18.63
CA ASP A 308 -22.70 -1.71 -18.89
C ASP A 308 -22.11 -2.35 -17.62
N GLY A 309 -21.26 -3.37 -17.72
CA GLY A 309 -20.59 -3.97 -16.55
C GLY A 309 -19.34 -3.22 -16.07
N GLY A 310 -18.82 -2.29 -16.88
CA GLY A 310 -17.54 -1.64 -16.69
C GLY A 310 -17.64 -0.21 -16.17
N MET A 311 -16.49 0.40 -15.89
CA MET A 311 -16.40 1.80 -15.45
C MET A 311 -15.76 2.65 -16.54
N THR A 312 -16.43 3.76 -16.89
CA THR A 312 -15.80 4.84 -17.68
C THR A 312 -15.15 5.87 -16.75
N GLU A 313 -14.35 6.80 -17.28
CA GLU A 313 -13.82 7.92 -16.50
C GLU A 313 -14.96 8.79 -15.92
N LEU A 314 -16.02 9.04 -16.70
CA LEU A 314 -17.23 9.70 -16.21
C LEU A 314 -17.91 8.88 -15.11
N GLY A 315 -18.02 7.55 -15.28
CA GLY A 315 -18.55 6.66 -14.24
C GLY A 315 -17.79 6.79 -12.93
N ASN A 316 -16.46 6.82 -12.98
CA ASN A 316 -15.61 6.97 -11.79
C ASN A 316 -15.88 8.31 -11.08
N ALA A 317 -16.01 9.39 -11.85
CA ALA A 317 -16.32 10.71 -11.32
C ALA A 317 -17.73 10.77 -10.70
N LEU A 318 -18.73 10.18 -11.37
CA LEU A 318 -20.11 10.11 -10.87
C LEU A 318 -20.22 9.27 -9.59
N PHE A 319 -19.54 8.12 -9.52
CA PHE A 319 -19.54 7.29 -8.32
C PHE A 319 -18.90 8.01 -7.13
N ALA A 320 -17.84 8.79 -7.36
CA ALA A 320 -17.24 9.63 -6.33
C ALA A 320 -18.24 10.69 -5.83
N GLU A 321 -18.92 11.38 -6.75
CA GLU A 321 -19.91 12.43 -6.42
C GLU A 321 -21.16 11.87 -5.73
N MET A 322 -21.58 10.66 -6.09
CA MET A 322 -22.77 9.99 -5.51
C MET A 322 -22.46 9.14 -4.28
N HIS A 323 -21.20 9.13 -3.82
CA HIS A 323 -20.72 8.32 -2.70
C HIS A 323 -21.01 6.82 -2.87
N MET A 324 -20.56 6.25 -3.99
CA MET A 324 -20.71 4.85 -4.36
C MET A 324 -19.36 4.21 -4.66
N THR A 325 -19.27 2.89 -4.43
CA THR A 325 -18.06 2.12 -4.75
C THR A 325 -18.37 1.08 -5.82
N TYR A 326 -17.53 1.01 -6.86
CA TYR A 326 -17.54 -0.08 -7.84
C TYR A 326 -16.82 -1.30 -7.29
N VAL A 327 -17.46 -2.46 -7.33
CA VAL A 327 -16.89 -3.74 -6.87
C VAL A 327 -16.37 -4.57 -8.03
N GLY A 328 -17.06 -4.54 -9.17
CA GLY A 328 -16.67 -5.33 -10.32
C GLY A 328 -17.81 -5.60 -11.29
N ASP A 329 -17.42 -6.19 -12.42
CA ASP A 329 -18.32 -6.56 -13.51
C ASP A 329 -19.08 -7.85 -13.19
N ASN A 330 -20.37 -7.89 -13.54
CA ASN A 330 -21.21 -9.08 -13.48
C ASN A 330 -20.91 -10.09 -14.62
N TYR A 331 -19.98 -9.79 -15.53
CA TYR A 331 -19.66 -10.60 -16.72
C TYR A 331 -19.44 -12.08 -16.41
N TRP A 332 -18.64 -12.40 -15.39
CA TRP A 332 -18.32 -13.78 -15.00
C TRP A 332 -19.15 -14.30 -13.83
N ARG A 333 -20.09 -13.49 -13.30
CA ARG A 333 -20.95 -13.89 -12.18
C ARG A 333 -22.37 -14.22 -12.63
N LYS A 334 -22.86 -13.53 -13.68
CA LYS A 334 -24.20 -13.71 -14.28
C LYS A 334 -25.33 -13.57 -13.25
N LEU A 335 -25.18 -12.67 -12.29
CA LEU A 335 -26.10 -12.54 -11.17
C LEU A 335 -27.33 -11.70 -11.52
N GLY A 336 -28.45 -12.03 -10.89
CA GLY A 336 -29.72 -11.32 -10.96
C GLY A 336 -30.60 -11.65 -9.75
N LEU A 337 -31.88 -11.31 -9.87
CA LEU A 337 -32.91 -11.55 -8.86
C LEU A 337 -33.88 -12.59 -9.37
N SER A 338 -34.16 -13.59 -8.54
CA SER A 338 -35.23 -14.56 -8.79
C SER A 338 -35.99 -14.85 -7.49
N ASN A 339 -37.30 -14.66 -7.50
CA ASN A 339 -38.19 -14.83 -6.36
C ASN A 339 -37.67 -14.09 -5.11
N TRP A 340 -37.20 -12.86 -5.30
CA TRP A 340 -36.51 -12.11 -4.26
C TRP A 340 -37.49 -11.27 -3.43
N ASP A 341 -37.38 -11.35 -2.10
CA ASP A 341 -38.27 -10.66 -1.15
C ASP A 341 -37.74 -9.26 -0.82
N SER A 342 -38.42 -8.20 -1.27
CA SER A 342 -37.98 -6.82 -1.02
C SER A 342 -38.01 -6.38 0.43
N THR A 343 -38.84 -7.03 1.25
CA THR A 343 -38.95 -6.70 2.67
C THR A 343 -37.76 -7.18 3.49
N GLN A 344 -36.91 -8.06 2.95
CA GLN A 344 -35.79 -8.62 3.69
C GLN A 344 -34.74 -7.58 4.07
N LEU A 345 -34.63 -6.46 3.35
CA LEU A 345 -33.69 -5.38 3.66
C LEU A 345 -34.19 -4.43 4.76
N ILE A 346 -35.48 -4.47 5.09
CA ILE A 346 -36.09 -3.59 6.11
C ILE A 346 -35.55 -3.99 7.49
N ASN A 347 -35.19 -2.98 8.28
CA ASN A 347 -34.53 -3.09 9.59
C ASN A 347 -33.16 -3.78 9.55
N GLN A 348 -32.54 -3.90 8.36
CA GLN A 348 -31.16 -4.36 8.25
C GLN A 348 -30.20 -3.18 8.27
N MET A 349 -29.18 -3.30 9.11
CA MET A 349 -28.02 -2.43 9.17
C MET A 349 -26.81 -3.20 8.66
N PRO A 350 -25.84 -2.56 7.97
CA PRO A 350 -24.62 -3.24 7.56
C PRO A 350 -23.86 -3.82 8.77
N ASP A 351 -23.39 -5.07 8.66
CA ASP A 351 -22.75 -5.80 9.75
C ASP A 351 -21.55 -5.04 10.35
N ASN A 352 -20.77 -4.37 9.50
CA ASN A 352 -19.65 -3.56 9.94
C ASN A 352 -20.10 -2.39 10.82
N ILE A 353 -21.24 -1.76 10.55
CA ILE A 353 -21.77 -0.66 11.38
C ILE A 353 -22.26 -1.21 12.72
N VAL A 354 -22.92 -2.38 12.72
CA VAL A 354 -23.33 -3.06 13.96
C VAL A 354 -22.11 -3.35 14.85
N GLN A 355 -21.03 -3.90 14.26
CA GLN A 355 -19.79 -4.19 14.96
C GLN A 355 -19.10 -2.91 15.48
N GLN A 356 -19.09 -1.83 14.69
CA GLN A 356 -18.54 -0.54 15.11
C GLN A 356 -19.32 0.05 16.29
N GLN A 357 -20.65 0.05 16.26
CA GLN A 357 -21.47 0.51 17.39
C GLN A 357 -21.26 -0.36 18.64
N ALA A 358 -21.08 -1.67 18.46
CA ALA A 358 -20.77 -2.59 19.54
C ALA A 358 -19.40 -2.29 20.19
N LEU A 359 -18.38 -1.94 19.38
CA LEU A 359 -17.08 -1.48 19.86
C LEU A 359 -17.21 -0.15 20.63
N LEU A 360 -17.93 0.83 20.08
CA LEU A 360 -18.14 2.12 20.76
C LEU A 360 -18.84 1.93 22.10
N GLN A 361 -19.86 1.07 22.17
CA GLN A 361 -20.55 0.78 23.41
C GLN A 361 -19.60 0.18 24.45
N ARG A 362 -18.75 -0.79 24.07
CA ARG A 362 -17.74 -1.38 24.98
C ARG A 362 -16.72 -0.36 25.47
N LEU A 363 -16.27 0.55 24.59
CA LEU A 363 -15.39 1.66 24.97
C LEU A 363 -16.04 2.62 25.97
N LYS A 364 -17.38 2.76 25.92
CA LYS A 364 -18.16 3.62 26.82
C LYS A 364 -18.30 3.01 28.22
N ASP A 365 -18.77 1.77 28.30
CA ASP A 365 -19.20 1.14 29.55
C ASP A 365 -18.24 0.08 30.12
N ASP A 366 -17.09 -0.14 29.47
CA ASP A 366 -16.13 -1.19 29.80
C ASP A 366 -16.74 -2.60 29.81
N SER A 367 -17.68 -2.85 28.90
CA SER A 367 -18.30 -4.18 28.73
C SER A 367 -17.43 -5.18 27.94
N PHE A 368 -16.14 -4.89 27.73
CA PHE A 368 -15.23 -5.85 27.12
C PHE A 368 -15.10 -7.12 27.97
N THR A 369 -14.97 -8.26 27.32
CA THR A 369 -14.52 -9.52 27.93
C THR A 369 -13.10 -9.90 27.51
N VAL A 370 -12.45 -9.05 26.73
CA VAL A 370 -11.06 -9.21 26.27
C VAL A 370 -10.10 -9.60 27.41
N ASP A 371 -9.29 -10.63 27.21
CA ASP A 371 -8.20 -11.00 28.14
C ASP A 371 -6.84 -10.79 27.47
N LEU A 372 -6.28 -9.59 27.66
CA LEU A 372 -4.98 -9.21 27.12
C LEU A 372 -3.84 -10.10 27.66
N SER A 373 -4.00 -10.75 28.83
CA SER A 373 -2.96 -11.60 29.41
C SER A 373 -2.68 -12.87 28.61
N THR A 374 -3.65 -13.28 27.77
CA THR A 374 -3.52 -14.45 26.88
C THR A 374 -2.81 -14.14 25.57
N CYS A 375 -2.62 -12.86 25.23
CA CYS A 375 -1.84 -12.46 24.07
C CYS A 375 -0.37 -12.84 24.25
N ASP A 376 0.30 -13.23 23.17
CA ASP A 376 1.76 -13.35 23.13
C ASP A 376 2.41 -11.97 22.92
N ASP A 377 3.65 -11.90 22.43
CA ASP A 377 4.31 -10.61 22.20
C ASP A 377 3.79 -9.85 20.96
N LYS A 378 3.10 -10.52 20.03
CA LYS A 378 2.76 -9.99 18.69
C LYS A 378 1.31 -10.19 18.27
N SER A 379 0.61 -11.10 18.92
CA SER A 379 -0.70 -11.58 18.52
C SER A 379 -1.52 -11.98 19.73
N CYS A 380 -2.83 -12.04 19.53
CA CYS A 380 -3.77 -12.49 20.55
C CYS A 380 -4.52 -13.70 19.99
N PRO A 381 -4.62 -14.81 20.75
CA PRO A 381 -5.38 -15.98 20.31
C PRO A 381 -6.89 -15.71 20.37
N ASP A 382 -7.71 -16.55 19.74
CA ASP A 382 -9.18 -16.37 19.68
C ASP A 382 -9.80 -16.27 21.08
N GLU A 383 -9.30 -17.04 22.05
CA GLU A 383 -9.79 -17.03 23.44
C GLU A 383 -9.58 -15.70 24.17
N SER A 384 -8.74 -14.81 23.63
CA SER A 384 -8.57 -13.45 24.14
C SER A 384 -9.75 -12.54 23.85
N ASN A 385 -10.68 -12.94 22.96
CA ASN A 385 -11.78 -12.14 22.41
C ASN A 385 -11.36 -10.83 21.69
N MET A 386 -10.06 -10.63 21.43
CA MET A 386 -9.57 -9.42 20.75
C MET A 386 -10.11 -9.28 19.31
N ASP A 387 -10.21 -10.39 18.57
CA ASP A 387 -10.66 -10.34 17.17
C ASP A 387 -12.14 -9.94 17.04
N GLU A 388 -12.99 -10.61 17.82
CA GLU A 388 -14.44 -10.41 17.84
C GLU A 388 -14.84 -9.06 18.45
N GLU A 389 -14.25 -8.68 19.58
CA GLU A 389 -14.68 -7.47 20.32
C GLU A 389 -13.95 -6.19 19.90
N PHE A 390 -12.76 -6.29 19.30
CA PHE A 390 -11.94 -5.12 18.95
C PHE A 390 -11.51 -5.08 17.49
N TYR A 391 -10.72 -6.05 17.00
CA TYR A 391 -10.02 -5.92 15.72
C TYR A 391 -10.96 -5.81 14.53
N THR A 392 -12.04 -6.59 14.47
CA THR A 392 -12.95 -6.55 13.33
C THR A 392 -13.51 -5.14 13.11
N ALA A 393 -14.03 -4.52 14.18
CA ALA A 393 -14.57 -3.17 14.13
C ALA A 393 -13.49 -2.09 13.93
N ALA A 394 -12.39 -2.16 14.68
CA ALA A 394 -11.30 -1.18 14.60
C ALA A 394 -10.62 -1.19 13.23
N ASN A 395 -10.39 -2.36 12.63
CA ASN A 395 -9.85 -2.49 11.27
C ASN A 395 -10.82 -1.94 10.22
N SER A 396 -12.13 -2.17 10.38
CA SER A 396 -13.14 -1.61 9.48
C SER A 396 -13.12 -0.07 9.50
N ILE A 397 -13.07 0.53 10.69
CA ILE A 397 -12.95 1.99 10.86
C ILE A 397 -11.66 2.50 10.23
N ARG A 398 -10.53 1.86 10.57
CA ARG A 398 -9.21 2.24 10.05
C ARG A 398 -9.17 2.20 8.53
N ALA A 399 -9.64 1.12 7.91
CA ALA A 399 -9.64 0.95 6.47
C ALA A 399 -10.45 2.05 5.76
N HIS A 400 -11.62 2.39 6.29
CA HIS A 400 -12.47 3.45 5.75
C HIS A 400 -11.83 4.84 5.89
N LEU A 401 -11.36 5.20 7.09
CA LEU A 401 -10.69 6.48 7.32
C LEU A 401 -9.41 6.61 6.49
N THR A 402 -8.61 5.55 6.39
CA THR A 402 -7.39 5.50 5.55
C THR A 402 -7.72 5.74 4.07
N SER A 403 -8.81 5.16 3.57
CA SER A 403 -9.27 5.36 2.19
C SER A 403 -9.62 6.82 1.93
N LEU A 404 -10.38 7.46 2.83
CA LEU A 404 -10.73 8.88 2.72
C LEU A 404 -9.50 9.79 2.86
N ASP A 405 -8.61 9.51 3.82
CA ASP A 405 -7.40 10.31 4.10
C ASP A 405 -6.43 10.30 2.90
N SER A 406 -6.21 9.13 2.29
CA SER A 406 -5.36 9.00 1.09
C SER A 406 -5.90 9.76 -0.13
N LYS A 407 -7.22 9.98 -0.18
CA LYS A 407 -7.89 10.80 -1.20
C LYS A 407 -7.96 12.29 -0.83
N LYS A 408 -7.44 12.66 0.35
CA LYS A 408 -7.43 14.03 0.89
C LYS A 408 -8.85 14.60 1.05
N VAL A 409 -9.82 13.78 1.43
CA VAL A 409 -11.19 14.26 1.70
C VAL A 409 -11.15 15.14 2.96
N ASP A 410 -11.43 16.43 2.85
CA ASP A 410 -11.49 17.29 4.04
C ASP A 410 -12.82 17.07 4.77
N LEU A 411 -12.83 16.14 5.72
CA LEU A 411 -14.02 15.79 6.49
C LEU A 411 -14.66 17.04 7.11
N PHE A 412 -13.85 17.94 7.68
CA PHE A 412 -14.34 19.07 8.48
C PHE A 412 -14.64 20.33 7.65
N ALA A 413 -14.35 20.34 6.34
CA ALA A 413 -14.75 21.40 5.42
C ALA A 413 -16.10 21.15 4.73
N THR A 414 -16.78 20.04 5.06
CA THR A 414 -18.09 19.68 4.49
C THR A 414 -19.11 19.44 5.61
N ASP A 415 -20.40 19.51 5.31
CA ASP A 415 -21.47 19.09 6.23
C ASP A 415 -21.67 17.57 6.24
N TYR A 416 -21.02 16.84 5.34
CA TYR A 416 -21.10 15.39 5.22
C TYR A 416 -20.24 14.64 6.24
N TYR A 417 -20.25 13.30 6.16
CA TYR A 417 -19.38 12.42 6.95
C TYR A 417 -19.49 12.59 8.47
N GLU A 418 -20.67 12.94 8.98
CA GLU A 418 -20.87 13.14 10.43
C GLU A 418 -20.50 11.89 11.24
N TYR A 419 -20.80 10.70 10.71
CA TYR A 419 -20.46 9.43 11.34
C TYR A 419 -18.94 9.24 11.50
N GLU A 420 -18.18 9.46 10.42
CA GLU A 420 -16.73 9.36 10.42
C GLU A 420 -16.08 10.41 11.33
N LYS A 421 -16.62 11.64 11.33
CA LYS A 421 -16.17 12.71 12.23
C LYS A 421 -16.33 12.30 13.70
N LEU A 422 -17.46 11.69 14.08
CA LEU A 422 -17.69 11.24 15.46
C LEU A 422 -16.69 10.16 15.90
N LEU A 423 -16.42 9.19 15.03
CA LEU A 423 -15.40 8.15 15.28
C LEU A 423 -14.00 8.76 15.46
N LEU A 424 -13.64 9.68 14.56
CA LEU A 424 -12.34 10.34 14.58
C LEU A 424 -12.17 11.27 15.80
N LEU A 425 -13.18 12.07 16.13
CA LEU A 425 -13.13 12.99 17.27
C LEU A 425 -13.10 12.24 18.62
N LEU A 426 -13.75 11.08 18.70
CA LEU A 426 -13.62 10.19 19.85
C LEU A 426 -12.18 9.70 20.01
N ALA A 427 -11.54 9.28 18.92
CA ALA A 427 -10.15 8.85 18.92
C ALA A 427 -9.21 10.00 19.32
N ASP A 428 -9.41 11.20 18.76
CA ASP A 428 -8.66 12.42 19.13
C ASP A 428 -8.84 12.78 20.60
N HIS A 429 -10.04 12.61 21.16
CA HIS A 429 -10.29 12.80 22.58
C HIS A 429 -9.46 11.81 23.42
N TYR A 430 -9.57 10.51 23.15
CA TYR A 430 -8.78 9.49 23.88
C TYR A 430 -7.28 9.72 23.76
N ARG A 431 -6.82 10.18 22.60
CA ARG A 431 -5.42 10.52 22.33
C ARG A 431 -4.82 11.51 23.33
N GLN A 432 -5.63 12.45 23.83
CA GLN A 432 -5.18 13.45 24.81
C GLN A 432 -4.89 12.87 26.19
N TYR A 433 -5.37 11.66 26.48
CA TYR A 433 -5.18 10.98 27.76
C TYR A 433 -4.21 9.79 27.70
N VAL A 434 -3.68 9.48 26.51
CA VAL A 434 -2.69 8.40 26.34
C VAL A 434 -1.44 8.71 27.17
N GLN A 435 -1.00 7.74 27.95
CA GLN A 435 0.25 7.78 28.70
C GLN A 435 1.03 6.50 28.42
N TYR A 436 2.30 6.63 28.04
CA TYR A 436 3.18 5.49 27.78
C TYR A 436 4.23 5.34 28.89
N PRO A 437 4.74 4.13 29.14
CA PRO A 437 4.33 2.86 28.53
C PRO A 437 3.05 2.26 29.16
N MET A 438 2.37 1.41 28.39
CA MET A 438 1.26 0.56 28.84
C MET A 438 1.63 -0.92 28.67
N GLY A 439 0.92 -1.81 29.39
CA GLY A 439 1.15 -3.25 29.30
C GLY A 439 -0.05 -4.10 29.66
N LYS A 440 -0.14 -5.29 29.05
CA LYS A 440 -1.28 -6.22 29.08
C LYS A 440 -1.70 -6.76 30.46
N GLY A 441 -0.87 -6.57 31.49
CA GLY A 441 -1.14 -7.03 32.86
C GLY A 441 -0.99 -5.93 33.93
N VAL A 442 -0.76 -4.68 33.53
CA VAL A 442 -0.53 -3.56 34.46
C VAL A 442 -1.35 -2.32 34.14
N THR A 443 -1.77 -2.15 32.88
CA THR A 443 -2.70 -1.10 32.47
C THR A 443 -4.12 -1.65 32.52
N GLU A 444 -5.05 -0.86 33.06
CA GLU A 444 -6.47 -1.20 33.01
C GLU A 444 -6.91 -1.45 31.57
N ARG A 445 -7.60 -2.56 31.34
CA ARG A 445 -7.93 -3.06 29.99
C ARG A 445 -8.63 -1.99 29.14
N VAL A 446 -9.57 -1.26 29.72
CA VAL A 446 -10.31 -0.21 29.01
C VAL A 446 -9.40 0.95 28.59
N ASP A 447 -8.42 1.32 29.42
CA ASP A 447 -7.49 2.41 29.11
C ASP A 447 -6.50 1.98 28.01
N PHE A 448 -6.07 0.72 28.03
CA PHE A 448 -5.30 0.11 26.95
C PHE A 448 -6.10 0.15 25.64
N LEU A 449 -7.34 -0.36 25.62
CA LEU A 449 -8.16 -0.46 24.41
C LEU A 449 -8.63 0.90 23.89
N ARG A 450 -8.88 1.91 24.75
CA ARG A 450 -9.16 3.29 24.31
C ARG A 450 -7.94 3.92 23.65
N SER A 451 -6.76 3.74 24.23
CA SER A 451 -5.51 4.21 23.64
C SER A 451 -5.24 3.49 22.32
N TYR A 452 -5.45 2.18 22.28
CA TYR A 452 -5.28 1.37 21.07
C TYR A 452 -6.29 1.76 19.98
N TYR A 453 -7.56 2.03 20.31
CA TYR A 453 -8.54 2.55 19.36
C TYR A 453 -8.08 3.88 18.74
N SER A 454 -7.45 4.77 19.54
CA SER A 454 -6.92 6.02 19.02
C SER A 454 -5.85 5.81 17.94
N ASP A 455 -5.07 4.74 18.00
CA ASP A 455 -4.11 4.42 16.92
C ASP A 455 -4.81 4.01 15.62
N TYR A 456 -5.92 3.28 15.71
CA TYR A 456 -6.67 2.78 14.54
C TYR A 456 -7.49 3.88 13.84
N ALA A 457 -7.83 4.95 14.54
CA ALA A 457 -8.58 6.08 14.00
C ALA A 457 -7.69 7.34 13.95
N THR A 458 -6.86 7.41 12.91
CA THR A 458 -5.99 8.56 12.59
C THR A 458 -6.39 9.18 11.26
N TYR A 459 -6.18 10.49 11.11
CA TYR A 459 -6.55 11.24 9.91
C TYR A 459 -5.70 12.52 9.83
N ASN A 460 -4.95 12.73 8.73
CA ASN A 460 -4.04 13.87 8.65
C ASN A 460 -4.42 14.90 7.57
N SER A 461 -5.28 14.58 6.60
CA SER A 461 -5.77 15.55 5.60
C SER A 461 -6.85 16.48 6.18
N ARG A 462 -6.44 17.28 7.17
CA ARG A 462 -7.29 18.21 7.92
C ARG A 462 -6.47 19.38 8.47
N LEU A 463 -7.13 20.51 8.72
CA LEU A 463 -6.48 21.73 9.22
C LEU A 463 -6.21 21.72 10.72
N TYR A 464 -7.07 21.11 11.53
CA TYR A 464 -6.88 21.04 12.97
C TYR A 464 -6.76 19.59 13.41
N ASN A 465 -5.67 19.24 14.06
CA ASN A 465 -5.48 17.97 14.77
C ASN A 465 -4.59 18.27 15.99
N ALA A 466 -5.04 17.95 17.19
CA ALA A 466 -4.29 18.27 18.40
C ALA A 466 -3.04 17.37 18.50
N ALA A 467 -1.93 17.91 18.97
CA ALA A 467 -0.75 17.12 19.28
C ALA A 467 -1.11 16.04 20.33
N GLN A 468 -0.65 14.82 20.13
CA GLN A 468 -0.69 13.81 21.18
C GLN A 468 0.31 14.21 22.29
N PRO A 469 -0.11 14.35 23.55
CA PRO A 469 0.79 14.82 24.61
C PRO A 469 1.97 13.87 24.89
N SER A 470 1.72 12.57 24.86
CA SER A 470 2.74 11.53 25.08
C SER A 470 2.95 10.72 23.82
N LEU A 471 4.11 10.87 23.18
CA LEU A 471 4.56 10.02 22.07
C LEU A 471 5.47 8.88 22.56
N GLY A 472 5.63 8.74 23.88
CA GLY A 472 6.38 7.67 24.51
C GLY A 472 7.82 7.62 24.00
N ASN A 473 8.31 6.43 23.66
CA ASN A 473 9.67 6.30 23.15
C ASN A 473 9.78 6.55 21.62
N PHE A 474 8.73 6.99 20.93
CA PHE A 474 8.84 7.51 19.56
C PHE A 474 9.41 8.93 19.52
N SER A 475 8.95 9.82 20.40
CA SER A 475 9.46 11.18 20.56
C SER A 475 9.26 11.68 21.99
N THR A 476 10.33 12.13 22.61
CA THR A 476 10.46 12.60 23.99
C THR A 476 10.77 14.10 24.06
N LYS A 477 11.18 14.72 22.94
CA LYS A 477 11.53 16.16 22.89
C LYS A 477 10.31 17.07 22.96
N SER A 478 10.48 18.21 23.62
CA SER A 478 9.59 19.37 23.43
C SER A 478 10.04 20.16 22.21
N PHE A 479 9.06 20.69 21.48
CA PHE A 479 9.28 21.50 20.28
C PHE A 479 8.99 22.98 20.49
N ASP A 480 8.81 23.45 21.72
CA ASP A 480 8.39 24.83 22.04
C ASP A 480 9.35 25.90 21.48
N ASN A 481 10.64 25.57 21.38
CA ASN A 481 11.69 26.47 20.88
C ASN A 481 12.17 26.13 19.47
N VAL A 482 11.52 25.18 18.77
CA VAL A 482 11.92 24.78 17.43
C VAL A 482 11.28 25.73 16.40
N PRO A 483 12.08 26.46 15.60
CA PRO A 483 11.54 27.38 14.62
C PRO A 483 10.86 26.64 13.47
N LEU A 484 9.72 27.18 13.03
CA LEU A 484 9.04 26.75 11.82
C LEU A 484 9.53 27.59 10.64
N VAL A 485 9.79 26.92 9.52
CA VAL A 485 10.39 27.49 8.31
C VAL A 485 9.57 27.18 7.07
N THR A 486 9.85 27.93 6.01
CA THR A 486 9.47 27.61 4.63
C THR A 486 10.72 27.18 3.87
N LYS A 487 10.66 26.02 3.22
CA LYS A 487 11.80 25.47 2.46
C LYS A 487 11.33 24.94 1.11
N THR A 488 12.00 25.36 0.04
CA THR A 488 11.89 24.71 -1.25
C THR A 488 12.98 23.64 -1.34
N ILE A 489 12.60 22.43 -1.72
CA ILE A 489 13.53 21.33 -1.96
C ILE A 489 13.41 20.88 -3.41
N ALA A 490 14.55 20.58 -4.02
CA ALA A 490 14.64 19.89 -5.30
C ALA A 490 15.10 18.46 -5.02
N LEU A 491 14.37 17.48 -5.56
CA LEU A 491 14.68 16.07 -5.45
C LEU A 491 14.71 15.46 -6.85
N GLU A 492 15.68 14.59 -7.09
CA GLU A 492 15.60 13.64 -8.19
C GLU A 492 14.75 12.45 -7.72
N SER A 493 13.70 12.14 -8.48
CA SER A 493 12.77 11.08 -8.10
C SER A 493 13.46 9.72 -8.06
N LYS A 494 13.17 8.93 -7.02
CA LYS A 494 13.57 7.53 -6.93
C LYS A 494 12.47 6.73 -6.28
N ARG A 495 12.18 5.56 -6.85
CA ARG A 495 11.30 4.58 -6.24
C ARG A 495 12.00 3.96 -5.03
N SER A 496 11.31 3.76 -3.90
CA SER A 496 9.89 4.08 -3.67
C SER A 496 9.68 5.47 -3.06
N PHE A 497 10.68 6.03 -2.37
CA PHE A 497 10.64 7.35 -1.77
C PHE A 497 12.04 7.92 -1.50
N ARG A 498 12.09 9.21 -1.15
CA ARG A 498 13.27 9.94 -0.65
C ARG A 498 12.88 10.75 0.58
N SER A 499 13.78 10.90 1.54
CA SER A 499 13.57 11.87 2.62
C SER A 499 13.56 13.30 2.08
N ALA A 500 12.59 14.11 2.57
CA ALA A 500 12.54 15.55 2.35
C ALA A 500 13.59 16.30 3.21
N GLY A 501 14.14 15.66 4.24
CA GLY A 501 15.04 16.29 5.22
C GLY A 501 14.34 17.38 6.04
N LEU A 502 13.06 17.18 6.30
CA LEU A 502 12.14 18.10 6.96
C LEU A 502 11.32 17.34 7.99
N TYR A 503 10.82 18.05 8.99
CA TYR A 503 10.07 17.48 10.11
C TYR A 503 8.75 18.24 10.30
N ALA A 504 7.65 17.52 10.42
CA ALA A 504 6.37 18.09 10.83
C ALA A 504 6.23 18.04 12.35
N LEU A 505 6.01 19.18 12.99
CA LEU A 505 5.78 19.20 14.44
C LEU A 505 4.38 18.66 14.77
N PRO A 506 4.22 17.89 15.87
CA PRO A 506 2.92 17.39 16.30
C PRO A 506 1.87 18.50 16.41
N GLY A 507 0.70 18.28 15.81
CA GLY A 507 -0.44 19.18 15.81
C GLY A 507 -0.24 20.50 15.05
N LYS A 508 0.82 20.64 14.26
CA LYS A 508 1.05 21.81 13.39
C LYS A 508 0.73 21.46 11.94
N THR A 509 -0.09 22.29 11.30
CA THR A 509 -0.47 22.11 9.89
C THR A 509 0.68 22.48 8.98
N ILE A 510 1.16 21.54 8.18
CA ILE A 510 2.12 21.82 7.11
C ILE A 510 1.37 22.12 5.81
N LYS A 511 2.00 22.88 4.91
CA LYS A 511 1.55 22.98 3.51
C LYS A 511 2.65 22.49 2.58
N VAL A 512 2.25 21.78 1.54
CA VAL A 512 3.16 21.30 0.49
C VAL A 512 2.63 21.74 -0.85
N THR A 513 3.39 22.54 -1.57
CA THR A 513 3.09 22.97 -2.95
C THR A 513 4.06 22.29 -3.91
N ARG A 514 3.54 21.69 -4.98
CA ARG A 514 4.38 21.20 -6.08
C ARG A 514 4.60 22.30 -7.12
N LEU A 515 5.86 22.60 -7.40
CA LEU A 515 6.27 23.75 -8.22
C LEU A 515 6.64 23.35 -9.66
N ASP A 516 7.09 22.12 -9.89
CA ASP A 516 7.36 21.59 -11.22
C ASP A 516 6.10 21.10 -11.94
N ASN A 517 6.22 20.81 -13.24
CA ASN A 517 5.16 20.23 -14.08
C ASN A 517 5.59 18.91 -14.73
N ASN A 518 6.53 18.19 -14.14
CA ASN A 518 7.06 16.95 -14.72
C ASN A 518 6.08 15.78 -14.52
N ASP A 519 6.08 14.83 -15.46
CA ASP A 519 5.18 13.66 -15.42
C ASP A 519 5.74 12.57 -14.50
N VAL A 520 5.54 12.76 -13.20
CA VAL A 520 5.92 11.81 -12.14
C VAL A 520 4.89 11.87 -11.02
N ALA A 521 4.34 10.73 -10.63
CA ALA A 521 3.41 10.70 -9.50
C ALA A 521 4.19 10.97 -8.23
N THR A 522 3.82 12.04 -7.53
CA THR A 522 4.48 12.51 -6.31
C THR A 522 3.49 12.47 -5.17
N SER A 523 3.89 11.92 -4.02
CA SER A 523 3.07 11.93 -2.82
C SER A 523 3.89 12.13 -1.55
N ILE A 524 3.26 12.65 -0.50
CA ILE A 524 3.90 12.98 0.79
C ILE A 524 3.49 11.95 1.83
N ALA A 525 4.41 11.53 2.70
CA ALA A 525 4.09 10.72 3.88
C ALA A 525 4.85 11.21 5.11
N PHE A 526 4.30 10.92 6.29
CA PHE A 526 4.96 11.08 7.57
C PHE A 526 5.63 9.76 7.96
N ASN A 527 6.88 9.83 8.41
CA ASN A 527 7.68 8.74 8.98
C ASN A 527 7.93 7.55 8.03
N THR A 528 8.73 6.58 8.52
CA THR A 528 9.17 5.38 7.78
C THR A 528 9.00 4.08 8.57
N LEU A 529 8.47 4.16 9.80
CA LEU A 529 8.40 3.03 10.72
C LEU A 529 7.30 2.03 10.32
N ARG A 530 7.62 0.75 10.37
CA ARG A 530 6.65 -0.34 10.18
C ARG A 530 5.86 -0.59 11.46
N SER A 531 4.58 -0.93 11.35
CA SER A 531 3.66 -1.00 12.50
C SER A 531 4.02 -2.07 13.54
N GLY A 532 4.75 -3.12 13.17
CA GLY A 532 5.27 -4.11 14.11
C GLY A 532 6.45 -3.62 14.93
N ALA A 533 6.95 -2.39 14.70
CA ALA A 533 7.93 -1.75 15.57
C ALA A 533 7.31 -1.29 16.89
N THR A 534 5.98 -1.25 17.00
CA THR A 534 5.27 -1.13 18.26
C THR A 534 4.94 -2.53 18.77
N HIS A 535 5.37 -2.85 19.98
CA HIS A 535 5.31 -4.20 20.55
C HIS A 535 4.22 -4.25 21.62
N GLU A 536 2.99 -3.86 21.25
CA GLU A 536 1.95 -3.49 22.22
C GLU A 536 1.59 -4.58 23.24
N PHE A 537 1.85 -5.85 22.94
CA PHE A 537 1.56 -6.97 23.83
C PHE A 537 2.80 -7.54 24.54
N SER A 538 3.99 -6.96 24.34
CA SER A 538 5.20 -7.48 24.98
C SER A 538 5.33 -7.00 26.42
N GLY A 539 5.48 -7.94 27.36
CA GLY A 539 5.73 -7.64 28.76
C GLY A 539 4.72 -6.68 29.43
N ASN A 540 5.23 -5.88 30.37
CA ASN A 540 4.45 -4.92 31.15
C ASN A 540 4.55 -3.47 30.62
N ASP A 541 5.36 -3.24 29.58
CA ASP A 541 5.71 -1.93 29.06
C ASP A 541 5.86 -1.89 27.53
N GLY A 542 5.48 -2.94 26.80
CA GLY A 542 5.69 -3.06 25.36
C GLY A 542 4.85 -2.10 24.52
N TYR A 543 3.67 -1.67 25.01
CA TYR A 543 2.93 -0.59 24.35
C TYR A 543 3.50 0.76 24.75
N ALA A 544 4.63 1.12 24.14
CA ALA A 544 5.46 2.27 24.52
C ALA A 544 5.35 3.48 23.57
N ARG A 545 4.58 3.39 22.49
CA ARG A 545 4.43 4.39 21.42
C ARG A 545 3.20 4.08 20.55
N PRO A 546 2.71 5.01 19.72
CA PRO A 546 1.63 4.73 18.78
C PRO A 546 1.96 3.58 17.81
N LYS A 547 0.98 2.79 17.41
CA LYS A 547 1.13 1.64 16.49
C LYS A 547 1.37 2.06 15.05
N PHE A 548 0.61 3.03 14.55
CA PHE A 548 0.64 3.44 13.14
C PHE A 548 1.33 4.80 12.99
N LEU A 549 2.64 4.81 13.18
CA LEU A 549 3.45 6.05 13.11
C LEU A 549 3.65 6.56 11.68
N THR A 550 3.65 5.65 10.70
CA THR A 550 3.72 6.01 9.28
C THR A 550 2.32 6.26 8.73
N SER A 551 2.13 7.40 8.07
CA SER A 551 0.85 7.76 7.47
C SER A 551 0.59 7.01 6.17
N VAL A 552 -0.61 7.19 5.61
CA VAL A 552 -0.81 6.98 4.17
C VAL A 552 0.03 7.97 3.35
N THR A 553 0.11 7.74 2.05
CA THR A 553 0.68 8.71 1.10
C THR A 553 -0.39 9.68 0.61
N TYR A 554 -0.05 10.95 0.49
CA TYR A 554 -0.92 12.03 0.03
C TYR A 554 -0.45 12.55 -1.34
N PRO A 555 -1.14 12.24 -2.45
CA PRO A 555 -0.75 12.70 -3.78
C PRO A 555 -0.70 14.23 -3.89
N VAL A 556 0.29 14.77 -4.62
CA VAL A 556 0.41 16.20 -4.94
C VAL A 556 0.63 16.36 -6.44
N LYS A 557 -0.36 16.92 -7.13
CA LYS A 557 -0.30 17.21 -8.56
C LYS A 557 0.52 18.48 -8.84
N PRO A 558 1.07 18.66 -10.05
CA PRO A 558 1.68 19.92 -10.46
C PRO A 558 0.81 21.14 -10.14
N GLY A 559 1.39 22.16 -9.49
CA GLY A 559 0.70 23.38 -9.07
C GLY A 559 -0.25 23.22 -7.87
N GLU A 560 -0.51 22.00 -7.40
CA GLU A 560 -1.38 21.75 -6.26
C GLU A 560 -0.70 22.15 -4.95
N THR A 561 -1.49 22.67 -4.00
CA THR A 561 -1.08 22.82 -2.60
C THR A 561 -1.96 21.96 -1.71
N ILE A 562 -1.36 21.07 -0.94
CA ILE A 562 -2.06 20.26 0.07
C ILE A 562 -1.74 20.75 1.48
N SER A 563 -2.66 20.55 2.42
CA SER A 563 -2.46 20.85 3.85
C SER A 563 -2.65 19.58 4.68
N LEU A 564 -1.71 19.31 5.60
CA LEU A 564 -1.71 18.10 6.42
C LEU A 564 -1.40 18.45 7.89
N THR A 565 -2.08 17.82 8.84
CA THR A 565 -1.83 18.00 10.28
C THR A 565 -1.79 16.64 10.98
N SER A 566 -0.60 16.22 11.43
CA SER A 566 -0.40 14.97 12.16
C SER A 566 -0.42 15.18 13.67
N ALA A 567 -1.18 14.37 14.41
CA ALA A 567 -1.15 14.36 15.88
C ALA A 567 0.21 13.90 16.42
N TYR A 568 0.97 13.13 15.63
CA TYR A 568 2.26 12.56 16.03
C TYR A 568 3.45 13.40 15.55
N GLY A 569 3.28 14.16 14.47
CA GLY A 569 4.41 14.73 13.74
C GLY A 569 5.33 13.66 13.16
N GLY A 570 6.55 14.06 12.77
CA GLY A 570 7.55 13.13 12.26
C GLY A 570 8.37 13.64 11.09
N THR A 571 9.27 12.78 10.60
CA THR A 571 10.05 13.06 9.38
C THR A 571 9.14 13.05 8.15
N LEU A 572 9.45 13.86 7.15
CA LEU A 572 8.66 13.95 5.91
C LEU A 572 9.36 13.19 4.77
N GLN A 573 8.60 12.33 4.11
CA GLN A 573 9.05 11.47 3.02
C GLN A 573 8.30 11.84 1.73
N VAL A 574 9.00 11.78 0.59
CA VAL A 574 8.44 12.05 -0.74
C VAL A 574 8.50 10.77 -1.56
N HIS A 575 7.33 10.23 -1.89
CA HIS A 575 7.17 9.01 -2.66
C HIS A 575 7.03 9.30 -4.14
N PHE A 576 7.65 8.44 -4.95
CA PHE A 576 7.66 8.53 -6.41
C PHE A 576 7.33 7.18 -7.05
N ASP A 577 6.66 7.21 -8.19
CA ASP A 577 6.38 6.03 -9.01
C ASP A 577 7.45 5.75 -10.08
N THR A 578 8.31 6.74 -10.36
CA THR A 578 9.30 6.73 -11.45
C THR A 578 10.62 7.33 -10.98
N ASN A 579 11.75 6.87 -11.53
CA ASN A 579 13.09 7.37 -11.22
C ASN A 579 13.53 8.50 -12.16
N ASP A 580 14.53 9.26 -11.73
CA ASP A 580 15.35 10.17 -12.54
C ASP A 580 14.57 11.34 -13.15
N ILE A 581 13.54 11.80 -12.44
CA ILE A 581 12.75 12.97 -12.79
C ILE A 581 12.88 14.01 -11.69
N ASP A 582 13.31 15.21 -12.05
CA ASP A 582 13.40 16.32 -11.10
C ASP A 582 12.01 16.73 -10.60
N VAL A 583 11.87 16.90 -9.29
CA VAL A 583 10.65 17.37 -8.64
C VAL A 583 10.99 18.50 -7.69
N GLU A 584 10.22 19.59 -7.75
CA GLU A 584 10.40 20.74 -6.88
C GLU A 584 9.18 20.93 -5.97
N LEU A 585 9.43 20.93 -4.66
CA LEU A 585 8.38 21.04 -3.63
C LEU A 585 8.70 22.19 -2.68
N ARG A 586 7.70 23.03 -2.41
CA ARG A 586 7.75 24.01 -1.31
C ARG A 586 7.00 23.48 -0.12
N PHE A 587 7.70 23.36 1.01
CA PHE A 587 7.14 23.04 2.31
C PHE A 587 7.02 24.32 3.15
N GLU A 588 5.89 24.52 3.80
CA GLU A 588 5.64 25.63 4.71
C GLU A 588 5.22 25.10 6.08
N ASN A 589 5.61 25.83 7.12
CA ASN A 589 5.30 25.51 8.52
C ASN A 589 5.91 24.16 8.97
N VAL A 590 7.11 23.86 8.50
CA VAL A 590 7.91 22.67 8.84
C VAL A 590 9.11 23.04 9.70
N ALA A 591 9.70 22.08 10.40
CA ALA A 591 10.97 22.23 11.10
C ALA A 591 12.10 21.49 10.37
N GLN A 592 13.35 21.77 10.76
CA GLN A 592 14.53 21.07 10.25
C GLN A 592 15.20 20.29 11.37
N HIS A 593 15.10 18.95 11.29
CA HIS A 593 15.80 18.02 12.16
C HIS A 593 17.23 17.77 11.64
N PRO A 594 18.11 17.09 12.40
CA PRO A 594 19.46 16.75 11.95
C PRO A 594 19.42 15.91 10.67
N VAL A 595 19.95 16.46 9.57
CA VAL A 595 20.03 15.78 8.27
C VAL A 595 21.40 15.99 7.64
N TRP A 596 22.02 14.91 7.20
CA TRP A 596 23.24 14.93 6.38
C TRP A 596 22.92 14.53 4.93
N ARG A 597 23.31 15.34 3.95
CA ARG A 597 23.17 15.02 2.50
C ARG A 597 24.48 15.10 1.74
N SER A 598 25.44 15.87 2.24
CA SER A 598 26.71 16.11 1.57
C SER A 598 27.80 16.48 2.57
N GLU A 599 29.06 16.45 2.12
CA GLU A 599 30.21 16.86 2.93
C GLU A 599 30.05 18.27 3.53
N ALA A 600 29.34 19.17 2.85
CA ALA A 600 29.05 20.52 3.33
C ALA A 600 28.20 20.54 4.62
N ASP A 601 27.49 19.44 4.92
CA ASP A 601 26.63 19.34 6.09
C ASP A 601 27.37 18.81 7.33
N ASN A 602 28.61 18.29 7.21
CA ASN A 602 29.33 17.59 8.29
C ASN A 602 29.26 18.30 9.64
N ASP A 603 29.78 19.53 9.71
CA ASP A 603 29.85 20.29 10.96
C ASP A 603 28.46 20.61 11.51
N SER A 604 27.55 21.01 10.62
CA SER A 604 26.18 21.38 10.99
C SER A 604 25.37 20.19 11.50
N PHE A 605 25.58 19.01 10.91
CA PHE A 605 24.91 17.78 11.27
C PHE A 605 25.37 17.31 12.65
N VAL A 606 26.68 17.25 12.89
CA VAL A 606 27.24 16.92 14.21
C VAL A 606 26.74 17.90 15.28
N ALA A 607 26.75 19.21 14.98
CA ALA A 607 26.25 20.20 15.92
C ALA A 607 24.76 20.02 16.24
N GLN A 608 23.91 19.74 15.25
CA GLN A 608 22.47 19.50 15.45
C GLN A 608 22.20 18.21 16.22
N LEU A 609 23.01 17.17 16.01
CA LEU A 609 22.93 15.94 16.80
C LEU A 609 23.23 16.22 18.28
N GLU A 610 24.28 16.98 18.57
CA GLU A 610 24.63 17.37 19.93
C GLU A 610 23.60 18.29 20.59
N GLU A 611 23.01 19.22 19.83
CA GLU A 611 21.91 20.07 20.32
C GLU A 611 20.70 19.22 20.73
N GLY A 612 20.40 18.15 19.98
CA GLY A 612 19.46 17.12 20.41
C GLY A 612 18.01 17.61 20.55
N ASN A 613 17.61 18.60 19.74
CA ASN A 613 16.25 19.14 19.66
C ASN A 613 15.21 18.15 19.09
N PHE A 614 15.67 17.08 18.43
CA PHE A 614 14.83 16.05 17.83
C PHE A 614 15.33 14.66 18.26
N ASP A 615 14.42 13.69 18.36
CA ASP A 615 14.77 12.28 18.62
C ASP A 615 15.11 11.49 17.35
N TRP A 616 15.07 12.15 16.18
CA TRP A 616 15.26 11.55 14.88
C TRP A 616 16.32 12.31 14.08
N ALA A 617 17.12 11.57 13.32
CA ALA A 617 18.14 12.07 12.42
C ALA A 617 18.18 11.23 11.14
N GLU A 618 18.54 11.86 10.02
CA GLU A 618 18.64 11.19 8.72
C GLU A 618 20.01 11.40 8.07
N LEU A 619 20.61 10.33 7.54
CA LEU A 619 21.79 10.38 6.67
C LEU A 619 21.40 9.86 5.30
N ILE A 620 21.58 10.70 4.28
CA ILE A 620 21.02 10.48 2.94
C ILE A 620 22.16 10.42 1.93
N THR A 621 22.23 9.31 1.18
CA THR A 621 23.15 9.12 0.07
C THR A 621 22.37 8.83 -1.22
N PRO A 622 23.02 8.73 -2.40
CA PRO A 622 22.33 8.40 -3.64
C PRO A 622 21.65 7.02 -3.66
N GLY A 623 22.28 5.99 -3.09
CA GLY A 623 21.78 4.61 -3.09
C GLY A 623 21.19 4.15 -1.76
N PHE A 624 21.38 4.88 -0.66
CA PHE A 624 20.98 4.45 0.68
C PHE A 624 20.52 5.61 1.60
N GLU A 625 19.50 5.39 2.41
CA GLU A 625 19.05 6.35 3.43
C GLU A 625 18.91 5.69 4.80
N VAL A 626 19.46 6.35 5.82
CA VAL A 626 19.43 5.91 7.23
C VAL A 626 18.45 6.81 7.97
N HIS A 627 17.36 6.24 8.49
CA HIS A 627 16.37 6.91 9.34
C HIS A 627 16.57 6.41 10.77
N SER A 628 17.10 7.24 11.66
CA SER A 628 17.66 6.76 12.92
C SER A 628 17.17 7.57 14.11
N LYS A 629 17.03 6.88 15.25
CA LYS A 629 17.00 7.57 16.53
C LYS A 629 18.26 8.39 16.73
N LEU A 630 18.13 9.56 17.34
CA LEU A 630 19.22 10.50 17.58
C LEU A 630 20.47 9.82 18.18
N GLU A 631 20.29 9.11 19.29
CA GLU A 631 21.40 8.45 20.00
C GLU A 631 22.04 7.34 19.18
N LYS A 632 21.26 6.66 18.33
CA LYS A 632 21.77 5.64 17.42
C LYS A 632 22.57 6.25 16.28
N MET A 633 22.11 7.37 15.73
CA MET A 633 22.87 8.13 14.73
C MET A 633 24.20 8.64 15.32
N LYS A 634 24.21 9.14 16.56
CA LYS A 634 25.44 9.55 17.26
C LYS A 634 26.44 8.40 17.36
N GLU A 635 25.98 7.22 17.77
CA GLU A 635 26.82 6.02 17.83
C GLU A 635 27.35 5.63 16.43
N SER A 636 26.49 5.67 15.41
CA SER A 636 26.87 5.34 14.03
C SER A 636 27.98 6.23 13.48
N ILE A 637 27.83 7.56 13.58
CA ILE A 637 28.82 8.50 13.06
C ILE A 637 30.05 8.63 13.96
N GLY A 638 29.93 8.26 15.24
CA GLY A 638 30.99 8.33 16.24
C GLY A 638 31.93 7.13 16.26
N SER A 639 31.76 6.16 15.36
CA SER A 639 32.68 5.01 15.21
C SER A 639 34.08 5.49 14.80
N ASP A 640 35.12 4.90 15.41
CA ASP A 640 36.54 5.18 15.11
C ASP A 640 36.95 4.85 13.66
N ASP A 641 36.09 4.15 12.92
CA ASP A 641 36.29 3.88 11.49
C ASP A 641 36.14 5.16 10.63
N TRP A 642 35.42 6.18 11.10
CA TRP A 642 35.06 7.40 10.37
C TRP A 642 35.64 8.64 11.07
N ALA A 643 36.25 9.58 10.32
CA ALA A 643 36.68 10.85 10.90
C ALA A 643 35.56 11.90 10.88
N GLN A 644 34.64 11.78 9.93
CA GLN A 644 33.50 12.67 9.73
C GLN A 644 32.31 11.91 9.10
N PRO A 645 31.06 12.44 9.19
CA PRO A 645 29.89 11.79 8.61
C PRO A 645 30.02 11.47 7.11
N HIS A 646 30.74 12.30 6.36
CA HIS A 646 31.05 12.05 4.95
C HIS A 646 31.77 10.71 4.71
N ASP A 647 32.71 10.32 5.58
CA ASP A 647 33.46 9.07 5.42
C ASP A 647 32.54 7.86 5.60
N MET A 648 31.62 7.94 6.57
CA MET A 648 30.58 6.94 6.76
C MET A 648 29.64 6.87 5.55
N ALA A 649 29.25 8.00 4.96
CA ALA A 649 28.43 8.03 3.75
C ALA A 649 29.12 7.37 2.54
N LEU A 650 30.41 7.64 2.33
CA LEU A 650 31.20 6.96 1.30
C LEU A 650 31.31 5.45 1.57
N ALA A 651 31.51 5.06 2.83
CA ALA A 651 31.53 3.65 3.22
C ALA A 651 30.17 2.97 3.00
N THR A 652 29.06 3.66 3.27
CA THR A 652 27.70 3.19 2.97
C THR A 652 27.55 2.91 1.47
N GLU A 653 27.88 3.88 0.62
CA GLU A 653 27.79 3.70 -0.84
C GLU A 653 28.68 2.55 -1.34
N ARG A 654 29.91 2.43 -0.80
CA ARG A 654 30.87 1.42 -1.26
C ARG A 654 30.55 0.00 -0.75
N TYR A 655 30.32 -0.14 0.55
CA TYR A 655 30.25 -1.45 1.20
C TYR A 655 28.82 -1.96 1.44
N VAL A 656 27.82 -1.06 1.44
CA VAL A 656 26.41 -1.45 1.62
C VAL A 656 25.66 -1.39 0.28
N HIS A 657 25.67 -0.25 -0.42
CA HIS A 657 24.98 -0.13 -1.70
C HIS A 657 25.71 -0.89 -2.83
N ASN A 658 26.98 -0.62 -3.08
CA ASN A 658 27.66 -1.14 -4.26
C ASN A 658 27.96 -2.65 -4.18
N PHE A 659 28.86 -3.06 -3.29
CA PHE A 659 29.44 -4.42 -3.34
C PHE A 659 28.43 -5.57 -3.21
N PRO A 660 27.42 -5.51 -2.32
CA PRO A 660 26.37 -6.54 -2.27
C PRO A 660 25.63 -6.71 -3.61
N HIS A 661 25.24 -5.61 -4.26
CA HIS A 661 24.52 -5.66 -5.53
C HIS A 661 25.44 -6.06 -6.70
N ALA A 662 26.68 -5.60 -6.72
CA ALA A 662 27.69 -6.01 -7.69
C ALA A 662 27.96 -7.52 -7.60
N LEU A 663 28.12 -8.06 -6.39
CA LEU A 663 28.26 -9.49 -6.15
C LEU A 663 27.03 -10.29 -6.61
N ALA A 664 25.83 -9.72 -6.48
CA ALA A 664 24.60 -10.31 -6.99
C ALA A 664 24.46 -10.21 -8.52
N GLY A 665 25.45 -9.62 -9.22
CA GLY A 665 25.53 -9.53 -10.67
C GLY A 665 24.60 -8.49 -11.29
N PHE A 666 24.15 -7.49 -10.53
CA PHE A 666 23.37 -6.37 -11.06
C PHE A 666 24.27 -5.33 -11.74
N LYS A 667 23.66 -4.49 -12.58
CA LYS A 667 24.17 -3.18 -13.00
C LYS A 667 23.29 -2.07 -12.40
N GLY A 668 23.75 -0.84 -12.40
CA GLY A 668 22.93 0.31 -12.00
C GLY A 668 23.73 1.46 -11.41
N PRO A 669 23.08 2.59 -11.08
CA PRO A 669 23.74 3.74 -10.47
C PRO A 669 24.47 3.35 -9.18
N GLY A 670 25.76 3.69 -9.10
CA GLY A 670 26.59 3.40 -7.93
C GLY A 670 27.02 1.93 -7.76
N ILE A 671 26.74 1.05 -8.73
CA ILE A 671 27.08 -0.39 -8.68
C ILE A 671 28.20 -0.70 -9.67
N ASP A 672 29.28 -1.32 -9.18
CA ASP A 672 30.41 -1.70 -10.02
C ASP A 672 30.05 -2.81 -11.02
N GLU A 673 30.50 -2.65 -12.27
CA GLU A 673 30.43 -3.72 -13.26
C GLU A 673 31.61 -4.69 -13.11
N ILE A 674 31.35 -5.88 -12.61
CA ILE A 674 32.36 -6.94 -12.44
C ILE A 674 32.45 -7.74 -13.75
N ALA A 675 33.48 -7.45 -14.54
CA ALA A 675 33.70 -8.05 -15.87
C ALA A 675 33.59 -9.59 -15.88
N GLU A 676 34.17 -10.26 -14.87
CA GLU A 676 34.16 -11.73 -14.76
C GLU A 676 32.75 -12.35 -14.57
N ILE A 677 31.80 -11.56 -14.06
CA ILE A 677 30.39 -11.93 -13.93
C ILE A 677 29.63 -11.56 -15.21
N HIS A 678 29.73 -10.30 -15.65
CA HIS A 678 28.91 -9.79 -16.75
C HIS A 678 29.30 -10.36 -18.11
N GLN A 679 30.60 -10.43 -18.42
CA GLN A 679 31.07 -10.99 -19.69
C GLN A 679 30.72 -12.49 -19.81
N TYR A 680 30.68 -13.21 -18.68
CA TYR A 680 30.25 -14.61 -18.67
C TYR A 680 28.77 -14.74 -19.09
N GLY A 681 27.88 -13.93 -18.51
CA GLY A 681 26.47 -13.92 -18.90
C GLY A 681 26.24 -13.47 -20.34
N GLU A 682 26.92 -12.38 -20.75
CA GLU A 682 26.83 -11.83 -22.10
C GLU A 682 27.30 -12.85 -23.17
N ALA A 683 28.40 -13.58 -22.91
CA ALA A 683 28.89 -14.62 -23.80
C ALA A 683 27.90 -15.81 -23.96
N LYS A 684 27.03 -16.02 -22.97
CA LYS A 684 25.95 -17.01 -23.03
C LYS A 684 24.63 -16.45 -23.59
N GLY A 685 24.59 -15.14 -23.88
CA GLY A 685 23.39 -14.44 -24.35
C GLY A 685 22.32 -14.26 -23.26
N TRP A 686 22.73 -14.19 -22.00
CA TRP A 686 21.85 -13.96 -20.85
C TRP A 686 21.57 -12.48 -20.63
N GLU A 687 20.39 -12.16 -20.10
CA GLU A 687 20.05 -10.79 -19.72
C GLU A 687 20.71 -10.39 -18.40
N ILE A 688 21.36 -9.23 -18.38
CA ILE A 688 21.92 -8.63 -17.16
C ILE A 688 20.91 -7.63 -16.59
N ALA A 689 20.43 -7.91 -15.39
CA ALA A 689 19.44 -7.07 -14.72
C ALA A 689 20.09 -5.75 -14.22
N THR A 690 19.35 -4.66 -14.36
CA THR A 690 19.67 -3.36 -13.75
C THR A 690 18.82 -3.15 -12.50
N ILE A 691 19.41 -2.63 -11.43
CA ILE A 691 18.71 -2.17 -10.23
C ILE A 691 19.02 -0.71 -9.98
N ASP A 692 17.97 0.07 -9.76
CA ASP A 692 18.04 1.48 -9.39
C ASP A 692 16.95 1.74 -8.35
N ILE A 693 17.25 1.36 -7.11
CA ILE A 693 16.33 1.45 -5.98
C ILE A 693 17.14 1.95 -4.80
N VAL A 694 16.65 3.00 -4.14
CA VAL A 694 17.22 3.48 -2.88
C VAL A 694 16.84 2.49 -1.79
N LYS A 695 17.83 2.06 -1.02
CA LYS A 695 17.64 1.20 0.15
C LYS A 695 17.53 2.05 1.40
N HIS A 696 16.64 1.68 2.30
CA HIS A 696 16.33 2.42 3.50
C HIS A 696 16.55 1.52 4.71
N MET A 697 16.94 2.14 5.83
CA MET A 697 16.94 1.45 7.11
C MET A 697 16.39 2.32 8.23
N ASN A 698 15.67 1.68 9.14
CA ASN A 698 15.20 2.25 10.39
C ASN A 698 16.08 1.75 11.54
N ALA A 699 16.91 2.61 12.10
CA ALA A 699 17.64 2.34 13.34
C ALA A 699 16.77 2.74 14.54
N ASP A 700 15.89 1.81 14.94
CA ASP A 700 14.88 1.94 16.00
C ASP A 700 14.40 0.52 16.43
N GLN A 701 13.30 0.39 17.17
CA GLN A 701 12.69 -0.91 17.44
C GLN A 701 12.39 -1.66 16.13
N ALA A 702 12.85 -2.90 16.04
CA ALA A 702 12.64 -3.70 14.84
C ALA A 702 11.19 -4.18 14.72
N ASN A 703 10.67 -4.23 13.48
CA ASN A 703 9.33 -4.76 13.21
C ASN A 703 9.18 -6.25 13.55
N CYS A 704 10.28 -7.01 13.50
CA CYS A 704 10.33 -8.40 13.86
C CYS A 704 11.74 -8.77 14.33
N GLY A 705 11.84 -9.71 15.28
CA GLY A 705 13.13 -10.14 15.80
C GLY A 705 13.94 -8.98 16.38
N TYR A 706 15.27 -9.09 16.32
CA TYR A 706 16.18 -8.00 16.66
C TYR A 706 16.55 -7.13 15.43
N GLY A 707 16.41 -7.71 14.24
CA GLY A 707 16.46 -7.05 12.94
C GLY A 707 15.41 -7.67 12.01
N CYS A 708 14.83 -6.86 11.14
CA CYS A 708 13.73 -7.27 10.27
C CYS A 708 13.95 -6.77 8.85
N SER A 709 14.24 -7.69 7.94
CA SER A 709 14.39 -7.39 6.51
C SER A 709 13.18 -6.65 5.91
N GLY A 710 13.47 -5.86 4.88
CA GLY A 710 12.50 -4.99 4.21
C GLY A 710 13.19 -3.85 3.45
N ASN A 711 12.39 -2.93 2.94
CA ASN A 711 12.87 -1.62 2.48
C ASN A 711 11.85 -0.54 2.93
N PRO A 712 11.99 0.03 4.14
CA PRO A 712 13.15 -0.09 5.03
C PRO A 712 13.30 -1.47 5.69
N TYR A 713 14.55 -1.88 5.96
CA TYR A 713 14.79 -2.88 7.01
C TYR A 713 14.86 -2.17 8.37
N ASP A 714 14.52 -2.87 9.45
CA ASP A 714 14.50 -2.28 10.79
C ASP A 714 15.48 -2.99 11.72
N ALA A 715 16.12 -2.26 12.62
CA ALA A 715 17.16 -2.83 13.49
C ALA A 715 17.27 -2.14 14.85
N TYR A 716 17.32 -2.96 15.91
CA TYR A 716 17.55 -2.50 17.28
C TYR A 716 18.96 -2.01 17.55
N TRP A 717 19.91 -2.19 16.64
CA TRP A 717 21.29 -1.70 16.75
C TRP A 717 21.46 -0.35 16.06
N SER A 718 22.63 0.25 16.18
CA SER A 718 23.00 1.48 15.49
C SER A 718 23.63 1.10 14.15
N PHE A 719 23.26 1.80 13.07
CA PHE A 719 23.70 1.46 11.72
C PHE A 719 25.22 1.52 11.58
N HIS A 720 25.81 0.54 10.91
CA HIS A 720 27.24 0.55 10.58
C HIS A 720 27.46 0.02 9.16
N PRO A 721 28.15 0.74 8.25
CA PRO A 721 28.39 0.29 6.89
C PRO A 721 29.07 -1.09 6.75
N LEU A 722 29.85 -1.46 7.76
CA LEU A 722 30.53 -2.77 7.87
C LEU A 722 29.89 -3.68 8.93
N GLY A 723 28.74 -3.29 9.48
CA GLY A 723 27.98 -4.06 10.46
C GLY A 723 27.57 -5.41 9.86
N HIS A 724 27.71 -6.49 10.62
CA HIS A 724 27.24 -7.79 10.13
C HIS A 724 25.72 -7.79 9.92
N GLY A 725 24.97 -7.27 10.90
CA GLY A 725 23.52 -7.18 10.85
C GLY A 725 23.03 -6.36 9.66
N ASP A 726 23.56 -5.15 9.45
CA ASP A 726 23.13 -4.26 8.35
C ASP A 726 23.32 -4.91 6.97
N LEU A 727 24.49 -5.52 6.74
CA LEU A 727 24.78 -6.23 5.49
C LEU A 727 24.00 -7.55 5.36
N HIS A 728 23.66 -8.19 6.48
CA HIS A 728 22.82 -9.39 6.52
C HIS A 728 21.38 -9.05 6.10
N GLU A 729 20.77 -8.04 6.70
CA GLU A 729 19.40 -7.62 6.38
C GLU A 729 19.28 -7.13 4.94
N LEU A 730 20.28 -6.40 4.43
CA LEU A 730 20.35 -6.07 3.01
C LEU A 730 20.44 -7.33 2.14
N GLY A 731 21.25 -8.29 2.56
CA GLY A 731 21.46 -9.57 1.87
C GLY A 731 20.18 -10.38 1.68
N HIS A 732 19.20 -10.25 2.58
CA HIS A 732 17.89 -10.89 2.40
C HIS A 732 17.15 -10.39 1.15
N GLY A 733 17.36 -9.13 0.75
CA GLY A 733 16.83 -8.59 -0.50
C GLY A 733 17.51 -9.12 -1.77
N LEU A 734 18.67 -9.78 -1.62
CA LEU A 734 19.49 -10.27 -2.73
C LEU A 734 19.48 -11.80 -2.83
N GLU A 735 19.33 -12.52 -1.73
CA GLU A 735 19.37 -13.98 -1.74
C GLU A 735 18.24 -14.62 -2.56
N ARG A 736 18.50 -15.85 -3.03
CA ARG A 736 17.53 -16.68 -3.74
C ARG A 736 17.33 -17.97 -2.97
N GLY A 737 16.09 -18.31 -2.67
CA GLY A 737 15.76 -19.56 -1.97
C GLY A 737 16.27 -20.81 -2.69
N ARG A 738 16.47 -20.73 -4.02
CA ARG A 738 17.06 -21.78 -4.86
C ARG A 738 18.53 -22.08 -4.54
N PHE A 739 19.23 -21.20 -3.82
CA PHE A 739 20.62 -21.40 -3.43
C PHE A 739 20.79 -22.28 -2.18
N ARG A 740 19.67 -22.70 -1.56
CA ARG A 740 19.65 -23.58 -0.40
C ARG A 740 19.38 -25.01 -0.81
N PHE A 741 20.28 -25.91 -0.44
CA PHE A 741 20.00 -27.35 -0.46
C PHE A 741 18.86 -27.69 0.50
N SER A 742 18.16 -28.79 0.24
CA SER A 742 17.01 -29.22 1.01
C SER A 742 17.33 -29.34 2.50
N GLY A 743 16.44 -28.80 3.34
CA GLY A 743 16.58 -28.81 4.80
C GLY A 743 17.51 -27.76 5.40
N TRP A 744 18.22 -26.97 4.59
CA TRP A 744 19.07 -25.89 5.09
C TRP A 744 18.28 -24.75 5.73
N ASP A 745 18.88 -24.16 6.77
CA ASP A 745 18.39 -22.96 7.43
C ASP A 745 18.24 -21.78 6.43
N GLY A 746 17.24 -20.94 6.66
CA GLY A 746 16.94 -19.80 5.80
C GLY A 746 18.12 -18.83 5.63
N HIS A 747 18.92 -18.63 6.67
CA HIS A 747 20.04 -17.68 6.70
C HIS A 747 21.34 -18.24 6.09
N ALA A 748 21.34 -19.50 5.62
CA ALA A 748 22.53 -20.14 5.06
C ALA A 748 23.07 -19.43 3.81
N THR A 749 22.26 -18.63 3.12
CA THR A 749 22.61 -17.98 1.84
C THR A 749 22.73 -16.47 1.88
N THR A 750 22.50 -15.87 3.04
CA THR A 750 22.43 -14.41 3.20
C THR A 750 23.79 -13.80 3.53
N ASN A 751 24.61 -14.49 4.32
CA ASN A 751 25.82 -13.89 4.90
C ASN A 751 26.94 -13.58 3.89
N TYR A 752 26.87 -14.14 2.68
CA TYR A 752 27.90 -13.95 1.65
C TYR A 752 28.13 -12.48 1.31
N TYR A 753 27.06 -11.69 1.23
CA TYR A 753 27.15 -10.27 0.91
C TYR A 753 27.85 -9.48 2.01
N SER A 754 27.63 -9.87 3.28
CA SER A 754 28.35 -9.30 4.42
C SER A 754 29.84 -9.64 4.36
N TYR A 755 30.17 -10.91 4.13
CA TYR A 755 31.55 -11.37 4.09
C TYR A 755 32.34 -10.77 2.92
N TYR A 756 31.74 -10.73 1.74
CA TYR A 756 32.33 -10.12 0.56
C TYR A 756 32.67 -8.64 0.79
N SER A 757 31.70 -7.85 1.26
CA SER A 757 31.90 -6.42 1.50
C SER A 757 33.01 -6.16 2.53
N LYS A 758 33.09 -6.98 3.58
CA LYS A 758 34.16 -6.94 4.58
C LYS A 758 35.53 -7.33 4.02
N SER A 759 35.56 -8.35 3.16
CA SER A 759 36.78 -8.73 2.45
C SER A 759 37.26 -7.65 1.49
N GLN A 760 36.34 -6.93 0.83
CA GLN A 760 36.68 -5.79 -0.02
C GLN A 760 37.22 -4.64 0.83
N TYR A 761 36.60 -4.34 1.98
CA TYR A 761 37.12 -3.34 2.91
C TYR A 761 38.57 -3.62 3.34
N TYR A 762 38.89 -4.88 3.68
CA TYR A 762 40.26 -5.27 3.99
C TYR A 762 41.21 -5.07 2.79
N ARG A 763 40.78 -5.41 1.58
CA ARG A 763 41.58 -5.21 0.36
C ARG A 763 41.80 -3.73 0.03
N ASP A 764 40.78 -2.91 0.23
CA ASP A 764 40.80 -1.47 -0.08
C ASP A 764 41.65 -0.69 0.92
N THR A 765 41.65 -1.08 2.20
CA THR A 765 42.19 -0.27 3.30
C THR A 765 43.31 -0.93 4.11
N GLY A 766 43.45 -2.25 4.03
CA GLY A 766 44.29 -3.05 4.91
C GLY A 766 43.74 -3.18 6.34
N LYS A 767 42.58 -2.59 6.66
CA LYS A 767 41.95 -2.66 7.98
C LYS A 767 41.03 -3.87 8.08
N VAL A 768 41.07 -4.55 9.23
CA VAL A 768 40.22 -5.71 9.50
C VAL A 768 38.89 -5.23 10.08
N SER A 769 37.78 -5.68 9.50
CA SER A 769 36.43 -5.52 10.07
C SER A 769 35.98 -6.80 10.78
N SER A 770 35.05 -6.68 11.72
CA SER A 770 34.53 -7.83 12.47
C SER A 770 33.80 -8.81 11.54
N CYS A 771 34.37 -10.00 11.33
CA CYS A 771 33.80 -11.06 10.51
C CYS A 771 33.36 -12.23 11.41
N GLN A 772 32.30 -12.97 11.03
CA GLN A 772 31.85 -14.09 11.85
C GLN A 772 32.89 -15.22 11.85
N GLY A 773 33.04 -15.91 12.99
CA GLY A 773 33.91 -17.08 13.07
C GLY A 773 33.22 -18.31 12.48
N LEU A 774 33.88 -18.99 11.54
CA LEU A 774 33.41 -20.24 10.93
C LEU A 774 34.42 -21.37 11.19
N ASP A 775 33.95 -22.50 11.71
CA ASP A 775 34.81 -23.64 12.09
C ASP A 775 35.25 -24.48 10.86
N PHE A 776 36.23 -23.98 10.10
CA PHE A 776 36.75 -24.71 8.93
C PHE A 776 37.43 -26.03 9.33
N LYS A 777 38.08 -26.07 10.50
CA LYS A 777 38.79 -27.26 10.97
C LYS A 777 37.84 -28.41 11.28
N GLY A 778 36.82 -28.18 12.10
CA GLY A 778 35.85 -29.23 12.45
C GLY A 778 35.06 -29.71 11.24
N GLN A 779 34.74 -28.82 10.29
CA GLN A 779 34.12 -29.24 9.02
C GLN A 779 35.04 -30.15 8.19
N TYR A 780 36.32 -29.82 8.09
CA TYR A 780 37.30 -30.64 7.38
C TYR A 780 37.55 -31.99 8.06
N GLU A 781 37.69 -32.01 9.39
CA GLU A 781 37.93 -33.24 10.14
C GLU A 781 36.76 -34.23 9.99
N LEU A 782 35.51 -33.74 9.99
CA LEU A 782 34.34 -34.57 9.71
C LEU A 782 34.33 -35.12 8.26
N LEU A 783 34.74 -34.29 7.28
CA LEU A 783 34.91 -34.77 5.91
C LEU A 783 35.97 -35.87 5.82
N GLN A 784 37.11 -35.71 6.50
CA GLN A 784 38.16 -36.73 6.55
C GLN A 784 37.68 -38.02 7.22
N GLU A 785 36.93 -37.92 8.32
CA GLU A 785 36.31 -39.08 8.96
C GLU A 785 35.39 -39.83 7.99
N SER A 786 34.56 -39.09 7.23
CA SER A 786 33.64 -39.70 6.26
C SER A 786 34.35 -40.58 5.22
N ARG A 787 35.57 -40.20 4.81
CA ARG A 787 36.34 -40.95 3.81
C ARG A 787 36.79 -42.33 4.30
N ASN A 788 36.77 -42.56 5.61
CA ASN A 788 37.09 -43.85 6.23
C ASN A 788 35.85 -44.76 6.41
N GLN A 789 34.67 -44.31 5.97
CA GLN A 789 33.42 -45.06 6.08
C GLN A 789 33.11 -45.86 4.80
N PRO A 790 32.35 -46.97 4.88
CA PRO A 790 31.99 -47.77 3.71
C PRO A 790 31.19 -47.01 2.65
N ASP A 791 30.32 -46.10 3.11
CA ASP A 791 29.57 -45.17 2.28
C ASP A 791 29.77 -43.75 2.82
N PRO A 792 30.76 -43.01 2.30
CA PRO A 792 31.08 -41.68 2.76
C PRO A 792 29.94 -40.66 2.57
N ASN A 793 29.16 -40.77 1.50
CA ASN A 793 28.01 -39.89 1.25
C ASN A 793 26.91 -40.13 2.29
N ALA A 794 26.52 -41.40 2.50
CA ALA A 794 25.49 -41.73 3.47
C ALA A 794 25.91 -41.36 4.91
N HIS A 795 27.20 -41.50 5.25
CA HIS A 795 27.71 -41.04 6.54
C HIS A 795 27.56 -39.52 6.72
N MET A 796 27.91 -38.72 5.71
CA MET A 796 27.74 -37.26 5.76
C MET A 796 26.28 -36.84 5.84
N ALA A 797 25.41 -37.49 5.06
CA ALA A 797 23.96 -37.23 5.10
C ALA A 797 23.36 -37.48 6.50
N GLN A 798 23.82 -38.52 7.21
CA GLN A 798 23.38 -38.85 8.57
C GLN A 798 23.77 -37.79 9.62
N GLN A 799 24.78 -36.96 9.35
CA GLN A 799 25.17 -35.88 10.27
C GLN A 799 24.13 -34.75 10.31
N ASN A 800 23.26 -34.67 9.29
CA ASN A 800 22.18 -33.69 9.19
C ASN A 800 22.63 -32.24 9.45
N GLN A 801 23.80 -31.88 8.90
CA GLN A 801 24.41 -30.57 9.10
C GLN A 801 23.73 -29.52 8.19
N THR A 802 22.67 -28.89 8.70
CA THR A 802 21.84 -27.95 7.95
C THR A 802 21.86 -26.51 8.46
N SER A 803 22.70 -26.23 9.48
CA SER A 803 22.80 -24.88 10.06
C SER A 803 23.38 -23.86 9.07
N TRP A 804 23.02 -22.58 9.26
CA TRP A 804 23.49 -21.48 8.41
C TRP A 804 25.02 -21.45 8.27
N SER A 805 25.75 -21.68 9.38
CA SER A 805 27.21 -21.60 9.39
C SER A 805 27.87 -22.76 8.64
N TRP A 806 27.23 -23.93 8.63
CA TRP A 806 27.69 -25.08 7.87
C TRP A 806 27.52 -24.85 6.36
N GLY A 807 26.32 -24.43 5.96
CA GLY A 807 26.02 -24.13 4.57
C GLY A 807 26.89 -23.01 4.00
N ALA A 808 27.10 -21.94 4.78
CA ALA A 808 27.95 -20.84 4.38
C ALA A 808 29.40 -21.27 4.10
N ARG A 809 29.97 -22.16 4.95
CA ARG A 809 31.32 -22.70 4.74
C ARG A 809 31.42 -23.53 3.46
N ILE A 810 30.40 -24.32 3.13
CA ILE A 810 30.38 -25.12 1.88
C ILE A 810 30.48 -24.20 0.66
N PHE A 811 29.70 -23.11 0.61
CA PHE A 811 29.80 -22.14 -0.48
C PHE A 811 31.13 -21.41 -0.51
N ILE A 812 31.66 -20.99 0.65
CA ILE A 812 32.99 -20.37 0.71
C ILE A 812 34.07 -21.33 0.18
N GLN A 813 34.00 -22.61 0.51
CA GLN A 813 34.92 -23.63 0.00
C GLN A 813 34.78 -23.83 -1.52
N MET A 814 33.55 -23.83 -2.05
CA MET A 814 33.33 -23.83 -3.50
C MET A 814 33.95 -22.60 -4.17
N MET A 815 33.74 -21.41 -3.61
CA MET A 815 34.30 -20.14 -4.10
C MET A 815 35.83 -20.16 -4.09
N MET A 816 36.45 -20.62 -3.00
CA MET A 816 37.90 -20.76 -2.93
C MET A 816 38.42 -21.75 -3.98
N LEU A 817 37.69 -22.84 -4.21
CA LEU A 817 38.11 -23.88 -5.14
C LEU A 817 38.01 -23.46 -6.60
N VAL A 818 36.93 -22.79 -7.02
CA VAL A 818 36.84 -22.26 -8.38
C VAL A 818 37.93 -21.23 -8.68
N GLN A 819 38.39 -20.50 -7.65
CA GLN A 819 39.51 -19.58 -7.78
C GLN A 819 40.84 -20.31 -8.01
N GLU A 820 41.13 -21.31 -7.18
CA GLU A 820 42.36 -22.10 -7.31
C GLU A 820 42.40 -22.88 -8.63
N GLN A 821 41.25 -23.36 -9.10
CA GLN A 821 41.11 -24.05 -10.38
C GLN A 821 41.21 -23.13 -11.61
N GLY A 822 41.41 -21.81 -11.41
CA GLY A 822 41.54 -20.82 -12.47
C GLY A 822 40.26 -20.63 -13.30
N VAL A 823 39.09 -21.00 -12.75
CA VAL A 823 37.78 -20.72 -13.37
C VAL A 823 37.40 -19.27 -13.17
N LEU A 824 37.74 -18.75 -11.98
CA LEU A 824 37.55 -17.36 -11.60
C LEU A 824 38.86 -16.78 -11.04
N ASP A 825 39.17 -15.53 -11.36
CA ASP A 825 40.25 -14.76 -10.74
C ASP A 825 39.92 -14.46 -9.27
N TYR A 826 38.63 -14.25 -8.97
CA TYR A 826 38.17 -14.05 -7.59
C TYR A 826 36.95 -14.91 -7.27
N GLY A 827 37.14 -15.86 -6.35
CA GLY A 827 36.19 -16.93 -6.07
C GLY A 827 34.78 -16.47 -5.69
N TRP A 828 34.66 -15.32 -5.02
CA TRP A 828 33.37 -14.74 -4.64
C TRP A 828 32.46 -14.49 -5.85
N HIS A 829 33.02 -14.18 -7.01
CA HIS A 829 32.25 -13.91 -8.24
C HIS A 829 31.45 -15.12 -8.75
N MET A 830 31.70 -16.32 -8.19
CA MET A 830 30.85 -17.49 -8.39
C MET A 830 29.39 -17.19 -8.06
N LEU A 831 29.15 -16.44 -6.98
CA LEU A 831 27.79 -16.09 -6.56
C LEU A 831 27.09 -15.22 -7.62
N GLY A 832 27.82 -14.29 -8.24
CA GLY A 832 27.31 -13.47 -9.33
C GLY A 832 26.93 -14.28 -10.56
N ARG A 833 27.77 -15.24 -10.98
CA ARG A 833 27.41 -16.16 -12.09
C ARG A 833 26.20 -17.03 -11.73
N LEU A 834 26.11 -17.51 -10.49
CA LEU A 834 24.97 -18.30 -10.01
C LEU A 834 23.66 -17.46 -10.00
N HIS A 835 23.75 -16.18 -9.70
CA HIS A 835 22.66 -15.23 -9.82
C HIS A 835 22.18 -15.02 -11.25
N LEU A 836 23.12 -14.88 -12.19
CA LEU A 836 22.76 -14.70 -13.60
C LEU A 836 22.01 -15.92 -14.17
N ILE A 837 22.50 -17.14 -13.91
CA ILE A 837 21.83 -18.35 -14.38
C ILE A 837 20.46 -18.55 -13.70
N GLU A 838 20.29 -18.15 -12.45
CA GLU A 838 19.01 -18.23 -11.74
C GLU A 838 17.95 -17.32 -12.36
N ARG A 839 18.32 -16.06 -12.64
CA ARG A 839 17.44 -15.11 -13.31
C ARG A 839 17.09 -15.56 -14.73
N GLU A 840 18.08 -16.02 -15.49
CA GLU A 840 17.86 -16.52 -16.84
C GLU A 840 16.98 -17.77 -16.83
N PHE A 841 17.20 -18.71 -15.90
CA PHE A 841 16.35 -19.90 -15.74
C PHE A 841 14.87 -19.54 -15.52
N ASN A 842 14.60 -18.56 -14.64
CA ASN A 842 13.23 -18.10 -14.40
C ASN A 842 12.65 -17.39 -15.63
N ARG A 843 13.43 -16.56 -16.33
CA ARG A 843 13.02 -15.90 -17.58
C ARG A 843 12.63 -16.91 -18.64
N LEU A 844 13.46 -17.93 -18.86
CA LEU A 844 13.23 -18.94 -19.89
C LEU A 844 12.00 -19.82 -19.60
N LYS A 845 11.67 -20.08 -18.33
CA LYS A 845 10.48 -20.87 -17.96
C LYS A 845 9.15 -20.15 -18.14
N SER A 846 9.16 -18.85 -18.45
CA SER A 846 7.93 -18.08 -18.66
C SER A 846 7.14 -18.52 -19.90
N SER A 847 7.77 -19.16 -20.88
CA SER A 847 7.09 -19.71 -22.07
C SER A 847 7.80 -20.94 -22.65
N ASP A 848 7.05 -21.79 -23.34
CA ASP A 848 7.61 -22.94 -24.06
C ASP A 848 8.56 -22.53 -25.18
N GLU A 849 8.30 -21.39 -25.83
CA GLU A 849 9.15 -20.86 -26.89
C GLU A 849 10.54 -20.49 -26.37
N LEU A 850 10.61 -19.69 -25.30
CA LEU A 850 11.87 -19.30 -24.68
C LEU A 850 12.63 -20.52 -24.15
N TRP A 851 11.93 -21.42 -23.44
CA TRP A 851 12.54 -22.63 -22.89
C TRP A 851 13.14 -23.51 -23.98
N ASN A 852 12.35 -23.88 -25.00
CA ASN A 852 12.79 -24.79 -26.05
C ASN A 852 13.94 -24.21 -26.88
N THR A 853 13.96 -22.89 -27.07
CA THR A 853 15.01 -22.22 -27.84
C THR A 853 16.31 -22.07 -27.06
N LYS A 854 16.23 -21.79 -25.74
CA LYS A 854 17.40 -21.32 -24.98
C LYS A 854 17.83 -22.21 -23.81
N LYS A 855 17.14 -23.30 -23.45
CA LYS A 855 17.53 -24.16 -22.30
C LYS A 855 18.97 -24.70 -22.35
N GLN A 856 19.57 -24.82 -23.53
CA GLN A 856 20.97 -25.24 -23.68
C GLN A 856 21.96 -24.16 -23.20
N THR A 857 21.58 -22.88 -23.30
CA THR A 857 22.40 -21.74 -22.85
C THR A 857 22.55 -21.68 -21.33
N ILE A 858 21.75 -22.46 -20.59
CA ILE A 858 21.77 -22.56 -19.13
C ILE A 858 22.02 -24.00 -18.64
N GLY A 859 22.34 -24.95 -19.54
CA GLY A 859 22.71 -26.31 -19.17
C GLY A 859 21.55 -27.26 -18.81
N PHE A 860 20.33 -27.00 -19.29
CA PHE A 860 19.12 -27.81 -19.00
C PHE A 860 18.59 -28.57 -20.22
N ASP A 861 19.46 -28.97 -21.15
CA ASP A 861 19.17 -29.58 -22.45
C ASP A 861 18.10 -30.69 -22.41
N SER A 862 18.17 -31.59 -21.44
CA SER A 862 17.30 -32.77 -21.30
C SER A 862 16.00 -32.50 -20.56
N TYR A 863 15.78 -31.28 -20.05
CA TYR A 863 14.58 -30.92 -19.31
C TYR A 863 13.54 -30.29 -20.23
N SER A 864 12.28 -30.72 -20.08
CA SER A 864 11.12 -29.98 -20.55
C SER A 864 10.83 -28.79 -19.62
N ARG A 865 9.97 -27.87 -20.05
CA ARG A 865 9.57 -26.72 -19.21
C ARG A 865 8.82 -27.18 -17.96
N ASP A 866 7.94 -28.16 -18.10
CA ASP A 866 7.17 -28.73 -16.98
C ASP A 866 8.08 -29.39 -15.95
N GLU A 867 9.10 -30.13 -16.41
CA GLU A 867 10.09 -30.72 -15.52
C GLU A 867 10.92 -29.64 -14.82
N ALA A 868 11.30 -28.57 -15.54
CA ALA A 868 12.00 -27.44 -14.95
C ALA A 868 11.13 -26.65 -13.96
N ASN A 869 9.80 -26.66 -14.11
CA ASN A 869 8.85 -26.13 -13.13
C ASN A 869 8.80 -26.95 -11.84
N GLN A 870 9.05 -28.26 -11.93
CA GLN A 870 8.98 -29.20 -10.80
C GLN A 870 10.34 -29.58 -10.21
N ILE A 871 11.44 -29.08 -10.79
CA ILE A 871 12.79 -29.42 -10.35
C ILE A 871 13.02 -29.02 -8.88
N THR A 872 13.67 -29.90 -8.13
CA THR A 872 14.08 -29.62 -6.74
C THR A 872 15.24 -28.63 -6.73
N ASN A 873 15.44 -27.96 -5.58
CA ASN A 873 16.60 -27.09 -5.39
C ASN A 873 17.91 -27.86 -5.56
N ASP A 874 17.98 -29.08 -5.01
CA ASP A 874 19.20 -29.89 -5.03
C ASP A 874 19.62 -30.25 -6.46
N ASP A 875 18.68 -30.75 -7.28
CA ASP A 875 18.94 -31.09 -8.67
C ASP A 875 19.31 -29.84 -9.50
N TRP A 876 18.60 -28.73 -9.26
CA TRP A 876 18.93 -27.47 -9.92
C TRP A 876 20.33 -26.99 -9.54
N LEU A 877 20.69 -27.04 -8.26
CA LEU A 877 22.01 -26.60 -7.77
C LEU A 877 23.13 -27.46 -8.34
N LEU A 878 22.95 -28.78 -8.42
CA LEU A 878 23.94 -29.65 -9.06
C LEU A 878 24.22 -29.20 -10.50
N ILE A 879 23.15 -28.98 -11.29
CA ILE A 879 23.27 -28.58 -12.70
C ILE A 879 23.86 -27.17 -12.81
N ALA A 880 23.28 -26.21 -12.10
CA ALA A 880 23.65 -24.81 -12.18
C ALA A 880 25.08 -24.57 -11.68
N LEU A 881 25.47 -25.12 -10.53
CA LEU A 881 26.83 -25.02 -10.02
C LEU A 881 27.83 -25.68 -10.97
N SER A 882 27.49 -26.84 -11.56
CA SER A 882 28.37 -27.45 -12.56
C SER A 882 28.56 -26.56 -13.77
N TYR A 883 27.48 -25.96 -14.25
CA TYR A 883 27.50 -25.09 -15.41
C TYR A 883 28.30 -23.81 -15.17
N VAL A 884 28.03 -23.06 -14.09
CA VAL A 884 28.68 -21.77 -13.82
C VAL A 884 30.12 -21.89 -13.31
N ASN A 885 30.46 -23.02 -12.71
CA ASN A 885 31.83 -23.33 -12.29
C ASN A 885 32.64 -24.00 -13.40
N GLU A 886 32.03 -24.34 -14.55
CA GLU A 886 32.67 -25.07 -15.64
C GLU A 886 33.41 -26.33 -15.17
N ARG A 887 32.85 -26.99 -14.17
CA ARG A 887 33.38 -28.21 -13.55
C ARG A 887 32.24 -29.16 -13.27
N ASP A 888 32.51 -30.45 -13.37
CA ASP A 888 31.54 -31.47 -12.96
C ASP A 888 31.52 -31.56 -11.43
N MET A 889 30.42 -31.08 -10.83
CA MET A 889 30.26 -30.97 -9.38
C MET A 889 29.68 -32.24 -8.74
N ARG A 890 29.40 -33.31 -9.51
CA ARG A 890 28.72 -34.52 -8.98
C ARG A 890 29.47 -35.12 -7.79
N ASN A 891 30.76 -35.40 -7.97
CA ASN A 891 31.58 -36.00 -6.90
C ASN A 891 31.85 -35.01 -5.75
N TYR A 892 31.97 -33.72 -6.07
CA TYR A 892 32.23 -32.70 -5.06
C TYR A 892 31.02 -32.50 -4.14
N LEU A 893 29.81 -32.42 -4.70
CA LEU A 893 28.59 -32.29 -3.91
C LEU A 893 28.21 -33.60 -3.20
N ASP A 894 28.52 -34.75 -3.82
CA ASP A 894 28.40 -36.06 -3.17
C ASP A 894 29.27 -36.18 -1.91
N MET A 895 30.48 -35.59 -1.91
CA MET A 895 31.36 -35.55 -0.74
C MET A 895 30.67 -34.93 0.50
N TRP A 896 29.73 -34.01 0.30
CA TRP A 896 28.99 -33.33 1.36
C TRP A 896 27.73 -34.08 1.84
N GLY A 897 27.42 -35.25 1.27
CA GLY A 897 26.24 -36.03 1.61
C GLY A 897 24.96 -35.61 0.85
N PHE A 898 25.09 -34.81 -0.21
CA PHE A 898 23.95 -34.44 -1.04
C PHE A 898 23.55 -35.57 -1.99
N ASN A 899 22.26 -35.65 -2.28
CA ASN A 899 21.67 -36.65 -3.15
C ASN A 899 20.90 -35.97 -4.28
N PHE A 900 21.00 -36.52 -5.49
CA PHE A 900 20.46 -35.95 -6.71
C PHE A 900 19.79 -37.04 -7.55
N SER A 901 18.79 -36.66 -8.33
CA SER A 901 18.14 -37.58 -9.26
C SER A 901 19.11 -38.06 -10.35
N ASP A 902 18.85 -39.26 -10.88
CA ASP A 902 19.63 -39.80 -12.01
C ASP A 902 19.55 -38.88 -13.23
N LYS A 903 18.42 -38.21 -13.43
CA LYS A 903 18.25 -37.24 -14.52
C LYS A 903 19.18 -36.04 -14.38
N ALA A 904 19.28 -35.46 -13.18
CA ALA A 904 20.20 -34.34 -12.95
C ALA A 904 21.66 -34.77 -13.10
N LYS A 905 22.03 -35.94 -12.57
CA LYS A 905 23.37 -36.53 -12.74
C LYS A 905 23.72 -36.79 -14.20
N GLN A 906 22.75 -37.27 -14.99
CA GLN A 906 22.92 -37.49 -16.43
C GLN A 906 23.03 -36.17 -17.21
N GLN A 907 22.26 -35.14 -16.85
CA GLN A 907 22.36 -33.81 -17.45
C GLN A 907 23.75 -33.19 -17.25
N VAL A 908 24.33 -33.30 -16.05
CA VAL A 908 25.72 -32.86 -15.82
C VAL A 908 26.70 -33.71 -16.63
N ALA A 909 26.49 -35.03 -16.71
CA ALA A 909 27.34 -35.93 -17.50
C ALA A 909 27.46 -35.49 -18.96
N THR A 910 26.35 -35.06 -19.58
CA THR A 910 26.33 -34.64 -20.99
C THR A 910 27.11 -33.36 -21.23
N MET A 911 27.36 -32.54 -20.21
CA MET A 911 28.17 -31.31 -20.34
C MET A 911 29.66 -31.61 -20.54
N SER A 912 30.12 -32.84 -20.24
CA SER A 912 31.52 -33.28 -20.45
C SER A 912 32.57 -32.37 -19.78
N LEU A 913 32.24 -31.84 -18.59
CA LEU A 913 33.11 -30.93 -17.83
C LEU A 913 34.23 -31.69 -17.10
N VAL A 914 35.33 -30.98 -16.79
CA VAL A 914 36.40 -31.53 -15.96
C VAL A 914 35.87 -31.73 -14.53
N PRO A 915 36.08 -32.92 -13.89
CA PRO A 915 35.66 -33.14 -12.51
C PRO A 915 36.25 -32.12 -11.54
N MET A 916 35.40 -31.57 -10.65
CA MET A 916 35.85 -30.72 -9.56
C MET A 916 36.67 -31.57 -8.57
N PRO A 917 37.90 -31.17 -8.20
CA PRO A 917 38.73 -31.96 -7.28
C PRO A 917 38.14 -31.97 -5.87
N LEU A 918 38.40 -33.05 -5.12
CA LEU A 918 38.01 -33.17 -3.71
C LEU A 918 39.06 -32.48 -2.82
N THR A 919 39.10 -31.15 -2.94
CA THR A 919 40.03 -30.28 -2.23
C THR A 919 39.27 -29.37 -1.27
N TYR A 920 39.87 -29.13 -0.12
CA TYR A 920 39.42 -28.20 0.92
C TYR A 920 40.48 -27.14 1.16
N PHE A 921 40.12 -25.98 1.70
CA PHE A 921 41.04 -24.90 2.05
C PHE A 921 41.12 -24.70 3.54
N ALA A 922 42.32 -24.83 4.09
CA ALA A 922 42.58 -24.52 5.48
C ALA A 922 42.64 -23.00 5.70
N SER A 923 41.77 -22.48 6.55
CA SER A 923 41.68 -21.08 6.94
C SER A 923 41.51 -20.99 8.44
N SER A 924 42.02 -19.92 9.05
CA SER A 924 41.55 -19.51 10.38
C SER A 924 40.05 -19.22 10.34
N ASN A 925 39.40 -19.14 11.51
CA ASN A 925 37.95 -18.98 11.62
C ASN A 925 37.41 -17.73 10.93
N GLN A 926 38.24 -16.71 10.71
CA GLN A 926 37.89 -15.46 10.01
C GLN A 926 38.76 -15.21 8.77
N GLY A 927 39.67 -16.12 8.42
CA GLY A 927 40.66 -15.95 7.36
C GLY A 927 40.06 -15.72 5.96
N TYR A 928 38.84 -16.22 5.74
CA TYR A 928 38.08 -16.02 4.51
C TYR A 928 37.65 -14.57 4.24
N CYS A 929 37.66 -13.72 5.27
CA CYS A 929 37.40 -12.27 5.16
C CYS A 929 38.69 -11.46 4.93
N VAL A 930 39.87 -12.09 4.93
CA VAL A 930 41.18 -11.42 4.80
C VAL A 930 42.06 -12.14 3.77
N ASP A 931 43.38 -12.10 3.92
CA ASP A 931 44.36 -12.62 2.95
C ASP A 931 44.56 -14.15 2.97
N GLU A 932 43.80 -14.90 3.78
CA GLU A 932 43.86 -16.37 3.78
C GLU A 932 42.94 -17.04 2.73
N PHE A 933 42.10 -16.26 2.03
CA PHE A 933 41.15 -16.77 1.05
C PHE A 933 41.84 -17.55 -0.10
N ALA A 934 41.48 -18.82 -0.25
CA ALA A 934 42.00 -19.74 -1.27
C ALA A 934 43.53 -19.96 -1.25
N LYS A 935 44.21 -19.84 -0.09
CA LYS A 935 45.68 -19.93 -0.01
C LYS A 935 46.26 -21.30 0.31
N ARG A 936 45.54 -22.14 1.07
CA ARG A 936 46.08 -23.39 1.63
C ARG A 936 45.20 -24.59 1.24
N PRO A 937 45.27 -25.06 -0.01
CA PRO A 937 44.53 -26.23 -0.44
C PRO A 937 45.08 -27.50 0.24
N ILE A 938 44.20 -28.38 0.65
CA ILE A 938 44.46 -29.69 1.25
C ILE A 938 43.49 -30.73 0.69
N SER A 939 43.95 -31.97 0.56
CA SER A 939 43.14 -33.06 0.01
C SER A 939 42.10 -33.56 1.00
N VAL A 940 40.92 -33.96 0.50
CA VAL A 940 39.93 -34.73 1.26
C VAL A 940 40.05 -36.21 0.89
N ASP A 941 40.98 -36.90 1.55
CA ASP A 941 41.42 -38.27 1.22
C ASP A 941 41.34 -39.26 2.40
N GLY A 942 40.87 -38.80 3.57
CA GLY A 942 40.78 -39.59 4.80
C GLY A 942 42.07 -39.74 5.61
N SER A 943 43.18 -39.12 5.18
CA SER A 943 44.51 -39.26 5.81
C SER A 943 45.28 -37.95 5.99
N THR A 944 45.07 -36.96 5.13
CA THR A 944 45.70 -35.63 5.22
C THR A 944 45.23 -34.92 6.50
N ALA A 945 46.20 -34.40 7.27
CA ALA A 945 45.93 -33.71 8.53
C ALA A 945 45.68 -32.21 8.33
N TRP A 946 44.95 -31.60 9.26
CA TRP A 946 44.74 -30.15 9.28
C TRP A 946 46.08 -29.39 9.48
N PRO A 947 46.44 -28.42 8.60
CA PRO A 947 47.79 -27.86 8.55
C PRO A 947 48.01 -26.60 9.42
N ILE A 948 46.98 -26.09 10.10
CA ILE A 948 47.06 -24.86 10.91
C ILE A 948 46.93 -25.25 12.39
N ASN A 949 47.84 -24.77 13.24
CA ASN A 949 47.82 -25.04 14.67
C ASN A 949 46.78 -24.21 15.42
#